data_AF-A0A820W2W4-F1
#
_entry.id   AF-A0A820W2W4-F1
#
_cell.length_a   1.000
_cell.length_b   1.000
_cell.length_c   1.000
_cell.angle_alpha   90.00
_cell.angle_beta   90.00
_cell.angle_gamma   90.00
#
_symmetry.space_group_name_H-M   'P 1'
#
loop_
_entity.id
_entity.type
_entity.pdbx_description
1 polymer ?
#
loop_
_entity_poly.entity_id
_entity_poly.type
_entity_poly.pdbx_seq_one_letter_code
_entity_poly.pdbx_strand_id
1 'polypeptide(L)'
;LDSDQHARRTVQKNLRILDPDYYRFETHILFDDAFEDDENGNRVPNRYVRQLVPAVNVAGAYVHGVEKIVEDPIKIPTPYGGRLVWLLPGKNRLIVHMKDKNLIRHKKRWSQVMYMYYLLSFKLLRRKHGGHNVSQHTTRLDTEFIGFSEFLRKLSEDKKIAAQNTFILALDGDVDFKPEAVLLLVDRMRKNPKVAAACGRIHPTGDGPIVWYQQFEYAVGHWLQKAAEHKLGSVLCCPGCFSLFRGSSLMDDNVMRRYADKSTEAEHYVQYDQGEDRWLTTLLLQQGYRVEYCAASDAFTHAPETFKEFFNQRRRWMPSTMANIIDLLKDTKHTTYVNENISKLYMFYQAVLFVSTILGPGTILLTIASALRTVFSTLTIAESYTISILPALFYILVCLKTKANTQIAIGAIMTAIYALVMSMVLVATAAQILKSGFLDPSAVFLPSVAIIFIVTGLLHPNEMFNLIHGFLYLITIPGGYLLLVTYALCNLHVVSWGTRETVEVVQTKKTNKSGEKVIVTEDPKKRRTTDVLNDMLWGNSSDGQRGFIHQMGDVIENVFRPTVKRQEMLLQQIITKLDRENSNHEVKKLNDINIHETLNTDLLIVPSETDLPDNYSSNTTLTTSICNKSRNNMINPYWSELSWLGSESVIGYLRTDEITFWQQLLSKYLTPLDKDAEEERRIQVDLINLRNNAGFAFFMLNAIWIILQFQFEYIATKFTELMIDIGQLFGQSGTKVQLLGLLFMIFFASCMVIQFTTMLLHRWGTFIEILASTKLFEKHRKYKLKPGSDIAGMTSQEVAEVLRELDIQLVVPPVTKVPKQSVTFQMEPVINEQLDIQSPDYDEDEDETDDFEDVYTEPPIDYFDHPVVQEAADESRLRMT
;
A
#
# COMPACT_ATOMS: atom_id res chain seq x y z
N LEU A 1 2.87 3.82 18.47
CA LEU A 1 2.44 5.11 17.90
C LEU A 1 1.54 5.90 18.86
N ASP A 2 0.40 5.35 19.31
CA ASP A 2 -0.52 6.07 20.22
C ASP A 2 0.17 6.49 21.54
N SER A 3 0.82 5.53 22.20
CA SER A 3 1.61 5.77 23.43
C SER A 3 2.76 6.77 23.23
N ASP A 4 3.47 6.70 22.09
CA ASP A 4 4.62 7.57 21.81
C ASP A 4 4.18 9.04 21.67
N GLN A 5 3.18 9.29 20.82
CA GLN A 5 2.66 10.64 20.65
C GLN A 5 2.06 11.19 21.96
N HIS A 6 1.41 10.33 22.75
CA HIS A 6 0.89 10.73 24.06
C HIS A 6 2.02 11.25 24.96
N ALA A 7 3.12 10.50 25.08
CA ALA A 7 4.27 10.90 25.88
C ALA A 7 4.83 12.25 25.41
N ARG A 8 5.12 12.39 24.10
CA ARG A 8 5.64 13.65 23.51
C ARG A 8 4.70 14.84 23.72
N ARG A 9 3.38 14.63 23.54
CA ARG A 9 2.37 15.68 23.75
C ARG A 9 2.31 16.10 25.23
N THR A 10 2.39 15.15 26.15
CA THR A 10 2.34 15.45 27.58
C THR A 10 3.58 16.20 28.03
N VAL A 11 4.77 15.81 27.54
CA VAL A 11 6.02 16.54 27.78
C VAL A 11 5.92 17.99 27.29
N GLN A 12 5.48 18.22 26.05
CA GLN A 12 5.31 19.58 25.54
C GLN A 12 4.31 20.40 26.35
N LYS A 13 3.16 19.81 26.71
CA LYS A 13 2.10 20.53 27.42
C LYS A 13 2.50 20.88 28.86
N ASN A 14 3.08 19.92 29.58
CA ASN A 14 3.33 20.05 31.01
C ASN A 14 4.69 20.70 31.30
N LEU A 15 5.69 20.42 30.46
CA LEU A 15 7.08 20.86 30.68
C LEU A 15 7.47 22.05 29.80
N ARG A 16 6.62 22.43 28.83
CA ARG A 16 6.85 23.53 27.87
C ARG A 16 8.15 23.39 27.06
N ILE A 17 8.63 22.17 26.90
CA ILE A 17 9.80 21.85 26.08
C ILE A 17 9.33 21.60 24.66
N LEU A 18 9.92 22.29 23.68
CA LEU A 18 9.61 22.08 22.27
C LEU A 18 10.31 20.82 21.78
N ASP A 19 9.53 19.81 21.41
CA ASP A 19 10.04 18.60 20.76
C ASP A 19 10.10 18.83 19.24
N PRO A 20 11.30 18.91 18.63
CA PRO A 20 11.44 19.18 17.19
C PRO A 20 10.90 18.03 16.32
N ASP A 21 10.79 16.82 16.86
CA ASP A 21 10.24 15.64 16.17
C ASP A 21 8.79 15.36 16.59
N TYR A 22 8.12 16.31 17.23
CA TYR A 22 6.73 16.15 17.58
C TYR A 22 5.86 15.99 16.33
N TYR A 23 5.07 14.93 16.33
CA TYR A 23 4.09 14.67 15.30
C TYR A 23 2.68 14.56 15.88
N ARG A 24 1.69 14.75 15.00
CA ARG A 24 0.28 14.46 15.30
C ARG A 24 -0.16 13.27 14.47
N PHE A 25 -0.62 12.23 15.15
CA PHE A 25 -1.13 11.02 14.52
C PHE A 25 -2.63 10.86 14.78
N GLU A 26 -3.34 10.44 13.74
CA GLU A 26 -4.78 10.20 13.74
C GLU A 26 -5.07 9.05 12.78
N THR A 27 -5.91 8.10 13.21
CA THR A 27 -6.21 6.90 12.41
C THR A 27 -7.61 7.01 11.82
N HIS A 28 -7.72 6.73 10.52
CA HIS A 28 -8.98 6.70 9.79
C HIS A 28 -9.18 5.33 9.13
N ILE A 29 -10.29 4.65 9.45
CA ILE A 29 -10.72 3.43 8.76
C ILE A 29 -11.90 3.79 7.89
N LEU A 30 -11.81 3.48 6.60
CA LEU A 30 -12.85 3.75 5.62
C LEU A 30 -13.58 2.44 5.34
N PHE A 31 -14.77 2.29 5.91
CA PHE A 31 -15.60 1.11 5.76
C PHE A 31 -16.55 1.31 4.58
N ASP A 32 -16.25 0.64 3.46
CA ASP A 32 -17.06 0.72 2.25
C ASP A 32 -18.26 -0.24 2.32
N ASP A 33 -19.43 0.20 1.86
CA ASP A 33 -20.72 -0.50 1.99
C ASP A 33 -20.99 -1.03 3.41
N ALA A 34 -20.91 -0.15 4.41
CA ALA A 34 -20.98 -0.48 5.83
C ALA A 34 -22.40 -0.81 6.32
N PHE A 35 -23.42 -0.70 5.47
CA PHE A 35 -24.83 -0.81 5.86
C PHE A 35 -25.59 -1.84 5.00
N GLU A 36 -26.53 -2.52 5.64
CA GLU A 36 -27.49 -3.44 5.03
C GLU A 36 -28.90 -3.12 5.56
N ASP A 37 -29.93 -3.68 4.92
CA ASP A 37 -31.31 -3.52 5.37
C ASP A 37 -31.69 -4.72 6.24
N ASP A 38 -32.27 -4.47 7.41
CA ASP A 38 -32.80 -5.52 8.29
C ASP A 38 -34.14 -6.08 7.76
N GLU A 39 -34.69 -7.10 8.44
CA GLU A 39 -35.97 -7.72 8.08
C GLU A 39 -37.14 -6.72 8.06
N ASN A 40 -37.03 -5.62 8.79
CA ASN A 40 -38.02 -4.56 8.89
C ASN A 40 -37.75 -3.41 7.89
N GLY A 41 -36.72 -3.53 7.04
CA GLY A 41 -36.31 -2.50 6.08
C GLY A 41 -35.56 -1.31 6.70
N ASN A 42 -35.13 -1.40 7.95
CA ASN A 42 -34.27 -0.36 8.55
C ASN A 42 -32.82 -0.55 8.10
N ARG A 43 -32.16 0.57 7.82
CA ARG A 43 -30.73 0.60 7.50
C ARG A 43 -29.89 0.38 8.76
N VAL A 44 -29.17 -0.74 8.83
CA VAL A 44 -28.34 -1.16 9.97
C VAL A 44 -26.90 -1.44 9.54
N PRO A 45 -25.91 -1.34 10.43
CA PRO A 45 -24.53 -1.65 10.08
C PRO A 45 -24.40 -3.15 9.80
N ASN A 46 -23.65 -3.48 8.76
CA ASN A 46 -23.51 -4.84 8.29
C ASN A 46 -22.75 -5.74 9.28
N ARG A 47 -22.72 -7.04 8.98
CA ARG A 47 -21.99 -8.03 9.80
C ARG A 47 -20.52 -7.70 10.07
N TYR A 48 -19.83 -7.01 9.17
CA TYR A 48 -18.41 -6.72 9.33
C TYR A 48 -18.17 -5.55 10.28
N VAL A 49 -19.03 -4.52 10.26
CA VAL A 49 -19.02 -3.47 11.29
C VAL A 49 -19.30 -4.10 12.66
N ARG A 50 -20.22 -5.07 12.72
CA ARG A 50 -20.52 -5.83 13.95
C ARG A 50 -19.31 -6.59 14.49
N GLN A 51 -18.44 -7.10 13.62
CA GLN A 51 -17.18 -7.75 14.02
C GLN A 51 -16.09 -6.74 14.41
N LEU A 52 -16.04 -5.57 13.76
CA LEU A 52 -15.03 -4.56 14.01
C LEU A 52 -15.12 -3.99 15.44
N VAL A 53 -16.33 -3.70 15.92
CA VAL A 53 -16.57 -3.05 17.21
C VAL A 53 -15.92 -3.80 18.40
N PRO A 54 -16.17 -5.10 18.61
CA PRO A 54 -15.46 -5.86 19.64
C PRO A 54 -13.96 -6.04 19.33
N ALA A 55 -13.60 -6.17 18.06
CA ALA A 55 -12.20 -6.34 17.65
C ALA A 55 -11.31 -5.14 18.04
N VAL A 56 -11.83 -3.92 18.04
CA VAL A 56 -11.09 -2.72 18.51
C VAL A 56 -10.68 -2.87 19.97
N ASN A 57 -11.60 -3.33 20.84
CA ASN A 57 -11.26 -3.54 22.25
C ASN A 57 -10.29 -4.72 22.42
N VAL A 58 -10.48 -5.83 21.70
CA VAL A 58 -9.56 -6.98 21.76
C VAL A 58 -8.15 -6.59 21.31
N ALA A 59 -8.02 -5.81 20.24
CA ALA A 59 -6.74 -5.31 19.76
C ALA A 59 -6.08 -4.36 20.78
N GLY A 60 -6.84 -3.42 21.35
CA GLY A 60 -6.36 -2.53 22.40
C GLY A 60 -5.89 -3.29 23.64
N ALA A 61 -6.71 -4.23 24.11
CA ALA A 61 -6.43 -5.12 25.24
C ALA A 61 -5.13 -5.91 25.04
N TYR A 62 -4.90 -6.42 23.83
CA TYR A 62 -3.68 -7.14 23.47
C TYR A 62 -2.43 -6.26 23.53
N VAL A 63 -2.48 -5.06 22.92
CA VAL A 63 -1.33 -4.15 22.85
C VAL A 63 -0.88 -3.68 24.24
N HIS A 64 -1.83 -3.49 25.16
CA HIS A 64 -1.55 -2.93 26.49
C HIS A 64 -1.61 -3.95 27.63
N GLY A 65 -2.03 -5.19 27.35
CA GLY A 65 -2.03 -6.31 28.31
C GLY A 65 -3.08 -6.24 29.41
N VAL A 66 -4.23 -5.60 29.20
CA VAL A 66 -5.36 -5.57 30.18
C VAL A 66 -6.71 -5.83 29.47
N GLU A 67 -7.76 -6.20 30.22
CA GLU A 67 -8.97 -6.84 29.68
C GLU A 67 -9.93 -5.90 28.91
N LYS A 68 -10.17 -4.68 29.39
CA LYS A 68 -10.94 -3.64 28.68
C LYS A 68 -10.24 -2.30 28.85
N ILE A 69 -10.00 -1.65 27.72
CA ILE A 69 -9.19 -0.41 27.67
C ILE A 69 -9.89 0.68 26.89
N VAL A 70 -10.53 0.30 25.79
CA VAL A 70 -11.13 1.25 24.88
C VAL A 70 -12.61 1.33 25.22
N GLU A 71 -13.07 2.55 25.52
CA GLU A 71 -14.48 2.84 25.74
C GLU A 71 -15.31 2.62 24.47
N ASP A 72 -16.63 2.57 24.62
CA ASP A 72 -17.54 2.43 23.49
C ASP A 72 -17.43 3.66 22.56
N PRO A 73 -17.62 3.49 21.24
CA PRO A 73 -17.44 4.59 20.30
C PRO A 73 -18.51 5.67 20.44
N ILE A 74 -18.12 6.92 20.21
CA ILE A 74 -19.07 8.00 19.92
C ILE A 74 -19.68 7.76 18.55
N LYS A 75 -21.02 7.79 18.48
CA LYS A 75 -21.79 7.56 17.25
C LYS A 75 -22.16 8.90 16.63
N ILE A 76 -21.80 9.12 15.38
CA ILE A 76 -22.07 10.39 14.69
C ILE A 76 -22.78 10.10 13.36
N PRO A 77 -24.05 10.51 13.19
CA PRO A 77 -24.71 10.52 11.89
C PRO A 77 -24.02 11.48 10.92
N THR A 78 -23.89 11.09 9.66
CA THR A 78 -23.17 11.89 8.65
C THR A 78 -23.89 11.86 7.31
N PRO A 79 -23.68 12.86 6.42
CA PRO A 79 -24.34 12.89 5.11
C PRO A 79 -24.06 11.68 4.22
N TYR A 80 -22.98 10.94 4.48
CA TYR A 80 -22.57 9.76 3.72
C TYR A 80 -22.89 8.43 4.43
N GLY A 81 -23.58 8.44 5.58
CA GLY A 81 -23.87 7.28 6.41
C GLY A 81 -23.62 7.56 7.88
N GLY A 82 -22.55 7.00 8.45
CA GLY A 82 -22.22 7.18 9.87
C GLY A 82 -20.72 7.28 10.14
N ARG A 83 -20.38 7.65 11.37
CA ARG A 83 -19.01 7.69 11.87
C ARG A 83 -18.99 7.17 13.30
N LEU A 84 -18.03 6.29 13.58
CA LEU A 84 -17.73 5.82 14.93
C LEU A 84 -16.37 6.41 15.34
N VAL A 85 -16.27 6.96 16.54
CA VAL A 85 -15.04 7.57 17.04
C VAL A 85 -14.67 6.96 18.38
N TRP A 86 -13.53 6.29 18.43
CA TRP A 86 -12.92 5.82 19.67
C TRP A 86 -11.83 6.78 20.12
N LEU A 87 -11.77 7.00 21.44
CA LEU A 87 -10.62 7.61 22.09
C LEU A 87 -9.70 6.50 22.59
N LEU A 88 -8.50 6.41 22.02
CA LEU A 88 -7.48 5.44 22.47
C LEU A 88 -6.85 5.91 23.79
N PRO A 89 -6.15 5.03 24.54
CA PRO A 89 -5.52 5.37 25.83
C PRO A 89 -4.58 6.56 25.76
N GLY A 90 -3.80 6.67 24.68
CA GLY A 90 -2.94 7.80 24.40
C GLY A 90 -3.70 9.07 24.03
N LYS A 91 -5.03 9.08 24.12
CA LYS A 91 -5.94 10.16 23.69
C LYS A 91 -5.78 10.55 22.22
N ASN A 92 -5.34 9.62 21.37
CA ASN A 92 -5.50 9.77 19.92
C ASN A 92 -6.83 9.19 19.48
N ARG A 93 -7.31 9.64 18.32
CA ARG A 93 -8.61 9.23 17.79
C ARG A 93 -8.44 8.13 16.78
N LEU A 94 -9.26 7.09 16.92
CA LEU A 94 -9.54 6.13 15.87
C LEU A 94 -10.92 6.44 15.30
N ILE A 95 -10.98 6.86 14.04
CA ILE A 95 -12.21 7.28 13.37
C ILE A 95 -12.56 6.26 12.30
N VAL A 96 -13.71 5.60 12.44
CA VAL A 96 -14.27 4.72 11.42
C VAL A 96 -15.36 5.46 10.68
N HIS A 97 -15.18 5.65 9.38
CA HIS A 97 -16.19 6.20 8.47
C HIS A 97 -17.01 5.05 7.90
N MET A 98 -18.28 4.95 8.29
CA MET A 98 -19.23 3.96 7.79
C MET A 98 -19.94 4.55 6.57
N LYS A 99 -19.59 4.09 5.38
CA LYS A 99 -20.18 4.58 4.13
C LYS A 99 -21.45 3.81 3.80
N ASP A 100 -22.54 4.51 3.55
CA ASP A 100 -23.74 3.91 2.97
C ASP A 100 -23.68 4.01 1.44
N LYS A 101 -23.65 2.87 0.75
CA LYS A 101 -23.63 2.82 -0.73
C LYS A 101 -24.79 3.56 -1.39
N ASN A 102 -25.90 3.76 -0.67
CA ASN A 102 -27.07 4.49 -1.16
C ASN A 102 -26.87 6.01 -1.11
N LEU A 103 -25.92 6.50 -0.31
CA LEU A 103 -25.65 7.94 -0.11
C LEU A 103 -24.32 8.38 -0.73
N ILE A 104 -23.36 7.47 -0.88
CA ILE A 104 -22.02 7.77 -1.37
C ILE A 104 -21.51 6.67 -2.29
N ARG A 105 -20.72 7.06 -3.31
CA ARG A 105 -20.07 6.15 -4.24
C ARG A 105 -19.17 5.15 -3.52
N HIS A 106 -19.33 3.88 -3.86
CA HIS A 106 -18.55 2.76 -3.35
C HIS A 106 -17.33 2.48 -4.25
N LYS A 107 -16.45 1.57 -3.82
CA LYS A 107 -15.12 1.19 -4.32
C LYS A 107 -13.94 1.89 -3.63
N LYS A 108 -12.78 1.23 -3.71
CA LYS A 108 -11.52 1.63 -3.07
C LYS A 108 -11.08 3.05 -3.48
N ARG A 109 -11.00 3.35 -4.79
CA ARG A 109 -10.61 4.67 -5.31
C ARG A 109 -11.46 5.81 -4.75
N TRP A 110 -12.79 5.65 -4.73
CA TRP A 110 -13.70 6.71 -4.26
C TRP A 110 -13.63 6.91 -2.74
N SER A 111 -13.31 5.85 -1.99
CA SER A 111 -12.98 5.97 -0.56
C SER A 111 -11.67 6.75 -0.35
N GLN A 112 -10.70 6.58 -1.27
CA GLN A 112 -9.46 7.37 -1.24
C GLN A 112 -9.69 8.85 -1.57
N VAL A 113 -10.46 9.14 -2.62
CA VAL A 113 -10.89 10.51 -2.95
C VAL A 113 -11.58 11.15 -1.73
N MET A 114 -12.52 10.44 -1.09
CA MET A 114 -13.24 10.91 0.09
C MET A 114 -12.30 11.36 1.21
N TYR A 115 -11.35 10.50 1.64
CA TYR A 115 -10.50 10.85 2.76
C TYR A 115 -9.43 11.88 2.37
N MET A 116 -8.88 11.85 1.15
CA MET A 116 -7.85 12.80 0.74
C MET A 116 -8.40 14.23 0.74
N TYR A 117 -9.58 14.45 0.16
CA TYR A 117 -10.23 15.77 0.21
C TYR A 117 -10.60 16.17 1.65
N TYR A 118 -11.10 15.25 2.47
CA TYR A 118 -11.42 15.56 3.86
C TYR A 118 -10.19 15.94 4.70
N LEU A 119 -9.12 15.14 4.62
CA LEU A 119 -7.91 15.36 5.41
C LEU A 119 -7.14 16.60 4.95
N LEU A 120 -6.98 16.77 3.64
CA LEU A 120 -6.12 17.81 3.06
C LEU A 120 -6.87 19.12 2.78
N SER A 121 -8.11 19.07 2.32
CA SER A 121 -8.87 20.30 2.01
C SER A 121 -9.66 20.83 3.21
N PHE A 122 -10.28 19.96 4.02
CA PHE A 122 -11.05 20.41 5.17
C PHE A 122 -10.19 20.49 6.45
N LYS A 123 -9.63 19.36 6.90
CA LYS A 123 -8.95 19.31 8.20
C LYS A 123 -7.66 20.12 8.23
N LEU A 124 -6.80 20.00 7.23
CA LEU A 124 -5.53 20.71 7.18
C LEU A 124 -5.73 22.23 7.04
N LEU A 125 -6.54 22.68 6.07
CA LEU A 125 -6.72 24.11 5.79
C LEU A 125 -7.50 24.87 6.87
N ARG A 126 -8.30 24.17 7.68
CA ARG A 126 -9.01 24.74 8.83
C ARG A 126 -8.10 24.97 10.04
N ARG A 127 -6.93 24.34 10.14
CA ARG A 127 -6.06 24.48 11.32
C ARG A 127 -5.70 25.95 11.53
N LYS A 128 -6.18 26.54 12.63
CA LYS A 128 -5.76 27.88 13.08
C LYS A 128 -4.29 27.82 13.46
N HIS A 129 -3.43 28.51 12.71
CA HIS A 129 -2.11 28.94 13.19
C HIS A 129 -2.24 30.42 13.57
N GLY A 130 -1.86 30.78 14.81
CA GLY A 130 -1.71 32.20 15.20
C GLY A 130 -2.98 33.03 15.46
N GLY A 131 -4.09 32.44 15.92
CA GLY A 131 -5.23 33.20 16.48
C GLY A 131 -6.04 34.08 15.51
N HIS A 132 -5.65 34.20 14.23
CA HIS A 132 -6.43 34.95 13.24
C HIS A 132 -7.58 34.10 12.69
N ASN A 133 -8.79 34.65 12.77
CA ASN A 133 -9.97 34.08 12.14
C ASN A 133 -9.84 34.25 10.62
N VAL A 134 -9.55 33.16 9.91
CA VAL A 134 -9.76 33.14 8.47
C VAL A 134 -11.26 33.27 8.22
N SER A 135 -11.64 34.32 7.49
CA SER A 135 -13.02 34.59 7.10
C SER A 135 -13.66 33.36 6.48
N GLN A 136 -14.92 33.07 6.86
CA GLN A 136 -15.73 31.94 6.40
C GLN A 136 -15.86 31.81 4.86
N HIS A 137 -15.40 32.80 4.10
CA HIS A 137 -15.46 32.83 2.63
C HIS A 137 -14.48 31.88 1.91
N THR A 138 -13.38 31.44 2.52
CA THR A 138 -12.42 30.52 1.86
C THR A 138 -12.75 29.02 2.01
N THR A 139 -13.88 28.68 2.64
CA THR A 139 -14.30 27.30 2.88
C THR A 139 -15.20 26.72 1.78
N ARG A 140 -15.60 27.52 0.79
CA ARG A 140 -16.32 27.00 -0.37
C ARG A 140 -15.35 26.24 -1.26
N LEU A 141 -15.78 25.07 -1.73
CA LEU A 141 -15.25 24.36 -2.90
C LEU A 141 -15.45 25.17 -4.21
N ASP A 142 -15.38 26.50 -4.15
CA ASP A 142 -15.37 27.45 -5.28
C ASP A 142 -13.97 27.48 -5.95
N THR A 143 -13.10 26.52 -5.63
CA THR A 143 -11.80 26.20 -6.27
C THR A 143 -11.92 25.70 -7.71
N GLU A 144 -13.06 25.93 -8.36
CA GLU A 144 -13.28 25.53 -9.75
C GLU A 144 -12.91 26.65 -10.73
N PHE A 145 -12.98 27.92 -10.31
CA PHE A 145 -12.58 29.06 -11.12
C PHE A 145 -11.12 29.49 -10.94
N ILE A 146 -10.47 29.00 -9.87
CA ILE A 146 -9.08 29.23 -9.54
C ILE A 146 -8.45 27.84 -9.48
N GLY A 147 -7.50 27.53 -10.36
CA GLY A 147 -6.78 26.24 -10.31
C GLY A 147 -6.30 25.97 -8.87
N PHE A 148 -6.37 24.73 -8.41
CA PHE A 148 -6.00 24.36 -7.05
C PHE A 148 -4.52 24.68 -6.77
N SER A 149 -3.65 24.73 -7.79
CA SER A 149 -2.28 25.28 -7.70
C SER A 149 -2.25 26.79 -7.43
N GLU A 150 -3.13 27.57 -8.07
CA GLU A 150 -3.26 29.01 -7.83
C GLU A 150 -3.86 29.27 -6.44
N PHE A 151 -4.77 28.41 -5.98
CA PHE A 151 -5.26 28.40 -4.60
C PHE A 151 -4.16 28.06 -3.60
N LEU A 152 -3.36 27.01 -3.84
CA LEU A 152 -2.18 26.68 -3.02
C LEU A 152 -1.19 27.84 -2.98
N ARG A 153 -0.99 28.55 -4.10
CA ARG A 153 -0.12 29.73 -4.17
C ARG A 153 -0.62 30.87 -3.29
N LYS A 154 -1.95 31.00 -3.16
CA LYS A 154 -2.65 31.98 -2.31
C LYS A 154 -2.74 31.54 -0.84
N LEU A 155 -2.37 30.30 -0.50
CA LEU A 155 -2.28 29.89 0.91
C LEU A 155 -1.18 30.67 1.62
N SER A 156 -1.43 30.97 2.91
CA SER A 156 -0.40 31.49 3.80
C SER A 156 0.77 30.50 3.88
N GLU A 157 1.98 31.02 4.09
CA GLU A 157 3.19 30.20 4.12
C GLU A 157 3.11 29.09 5.18
N ASP A 158 2.53 29.38 6.35
CA ASP A 158 2.24 28.40 7.39
C ASP A 158 1.44 27.19 6.91
N LYS A 159 0.46 27.40 6.00
CA LYS A 159 -0.37 26.32 5.47
C LYS A 159 0.38 25.50 4.42
N LYS A 160 1.26 26.12 3.64
CA LYS A 160 2.15 25.40 2.72
C LYS A 160 3.14 24.53 3.48
N ILE A 161 3.76 25.07 4.53
CA ILE A 161 4.65 24.32 5.44
C ILE A 161 3.86 23.17 6.10
N ALA A 162 2.64 23.44 6.57
CA ALA A 162 1.79 22.40 7.16
C ALA A 162 1.44 21.29 6.15
N ALA A 163 1.14 21.64 4.88
CA ALA A 163 0.89 20.66 3.83
C ALA A 163 2.16 19.84 3.49
N GLN A 164 3.31 20.49 3.45
CA GLN A 164 4.61 19.86 3.22
C GLN A 164 4.98 18.87 4.32
N ASN A 165 4.60 19.17 5.57
CA ASN A 165 4.82 18.35 6.76
C ASN A 165 3.61 17.50 7.16
N THR A 166 2.63 17.34 6.27
CA THR A 166 1.51 16.41 6.45
C THR A 166 1.76 15.18 5.58
N PHE A 167 1.66 14.01 6.19
CA PHE A 167 1.82 12.74 5.51
C PHE A 167 0.57 11.87 5.68
N ILE A 168 0.20 11.14 4.64
CA ILE A 168 -0.92 10.20 4.63
C ILE A 168 -0.35 8.80 4.38
N LEU A 169 -0.50 7.91 5.35
CA LEU A 169 -0.13 6.50 5.20
C LEU A 169 -1.33 5.71 4.66
N ALA A 170 -1.19 5.15 3.46
CA ALA A 170 -2.16 4.23 2.89
C ALA A 170 -1.87 2.80 3.38
N LEU A 171 -2.91 2.14 3.89
CA LEU A 171 -2.87 0.79 4.46
C LEU A 171 -4.05 -0.03 3.95
N ASP A 172 -3.77 -1.28 3.56
CA ASP A 172 -4.81 -2.29 3.36
C ASP A 172 -5.15 -2.94 4.72
N GLY A 173 -6.37 -3.49 4.85
CA GLY A 173 -6.89 -3.99 6.14
C GLY A 173 -6.24 -5.27 6.66
N ASP A 174 -5.42 -5.92 5.85
CA ASP A 174 -4.70 -7.18 6.10
C ASP A 174 -3.18 -6.99 6.26
N VAL A 175 -2.75 -5.75 6.55
CA VAL A 175 -1.34 -5.38 6.67
C VAL A 175 -0.91 -5.24 8.12
N ASP A 176 0.16 -5.93 8.48
CA ASP A 176 0.85 -5.80 9.77
C ASP A 176 2.18 -5.06 9.61
N PHE A 177 2.50 -4.16 10.53
CA PHE A 177 3.73 -3.37 10.49
C PHE A 177 4.12 -2.89 11.87
N LYS A 178 5.41 -2.60 12.05
CA LYS A 178 5.93 -2.03 13.29
C LYS A 178 5.98 -0.49 13.21
N PRO A 179 5.81 0.24 14.33
CA PRO A 179 5.92 1.69 14.35
C PRO A 179 7.17 2.25 13.68
N GLU A 180 8.32 1.59 13.84
CA GLU A 180 9.61 2.01 13.29
C GLU A 180 9.60 2.04 11.75
N ALA A 181 8.82 1.16 11.10
CA ALA A 181 8.69 1.16 9.64
C ALA A 181 8.08 2.48 9.13
N VAL A 182 7.08 3.02 9.84
CA VAL A 182 6.47 4.31 9.48
C VAL A 182 7.47 5.46 9.68
N LEU A 183 8.25 5.43 10.76
CA LEU A 183 9.28 6.44 11.04
C LEU A 183 10.35 6.46 9.92
N LEU A 184 10.80 5.29 9.46
CA LEU A 184 11.74 5.19 8.34
C LEU A 184 11.18 5.77 7.03
N LEU A 185 9.87 5.63 6.77
CA LEU A 185 9.25 6.30 5.63
C LEU A 185 9.23 7.82 5.81
N VAL A 186 8.89 8.31 7.00
CA VAL A 186 8.89 9.74 7.31
C VAL A 186 10.30 10.33 7.16
N ASP A 187 11.32 9.68 7.72
CA ASP A 187 12.71 10.13 7.63
C ASP A 187 13.19 10.18 6.18
N ARG A 188 12.81 9.18 5.38
CA ARG A 188 13.13 9.19 3.95
C ARG A 188 12.46 10.36 3.23
N MET A 189 11.18 10.61 3.52
CA MET A 189 10.44 11.74 2.96
C MET A 189 11.00 13.09 3.43
N ARG A 190 11.52 13.21 4.66
CA ARG A 190 12.10 14.46 5.17
C ARG A 190 13.36 14.89 4.42
N LYS A 191 14.14 13.95 3.89
CA LYS A 191 15.41 14.23 3.19
C LYS A 191 15.25 15.05 1.91
N ASN A 192 14.15 14.86 1.18
CA ASN A 192 13.93 15.57 -0.07
C ASN A 192 12.46 16.04 -0.19
N PRO A 193 12.22 17.36 -0.25
CA PRO A 193 10.88 17.91 -0.32
C PRO A 193 10.12 17.57 -1.62
N LYS A 194 10.83 17.21 -2.70
CA LYS A 194 10.25 16.75 -3.98
C LYS A 194 9.84 15.27 -3.96
N VAL A 195 10.15 14.52 -2.90
CA VAL A 195 9.63 13.17 -2.74
C VAL A 195 8.16 13.27 -2.32
N ALA A 196 7.28 12.88 -3.24
CA ALA A 196 5.84 12.90 -3.03
C ALA A 196 5.33 11.65 -2.33
N ALA A 197 6.01 10.52 -2.50
CA ALA A 197 5.66 9.28 -1.83
C ALA A 197 6.87 8.38 -1.59
N ALA A 198 6.79 7.59 -0.52
CA ALA A 198 7.75 6.54 -0.20
C ALA A 198 6.98 5.25 0.14
N CYS A 199 7.40 4.13 -0.44
CA CYS A 199 6.82 2.82 -0.15
C CYS A 199 7.81 1.94 0.61
N GLY A 200 7.28 1.13 1.53
CA GLY A 200 8.06 0.12 2.24
C GLY A 200 8.27 -1.15 1.41
N ARG A 201 9.03 -2.07 2.01
CA ARG A 201 9.15 -3.45 1.55
C ARG A 201 7.98 -4.27 2.07
N ILE A 202 7.33 -5.00 1.19
CA ILE A 202 6.18 -5.85 1.51
C ILE A 202 6.60 -7.32 1.55
N HIS A 203 6.25 -7.99 2.63
CA HIS A 203 6.48 -9.41 2.87
C HIS A 203 5.16 -10.17 2.80
N PRO A 204 4.97 -11.07 1.83
CA PRO A 204 3.77 -11.89 1.78
C PRO A 204 3.80 -12.98 2.87
N THR A 205 2.73 -13.06 3.64
CA THR A 205 2.48 -14.05 4.71
C THR A 205 1.27 -14.93 4.36
N GLY A 206 1.18 -16.09 5.01
CA GLY A 206 0.18 -17.12 4.75
C GLY A 206 0.82 -18.46 4.42
N ASP A 207 -0.02 -19.45 4.15
CA ASP A 207 0.41 -20.84 4.05
C ASP A 207 0.32 -21.40 2.63
N GLY A 208 1.27 -22.29 2.33
CA GLY A 208 1.24 -23.15 1.16
C GLY A 208 1.98 -22.65 -0.08
N PRO A 209 1.97 -23.49 -1.14
CA PRO A 209 2.81 -23.33 -2.33
C PRO A 209 2.56 -22.04 -3.12
N ILE A 210 1.31 -21.55 -3.13
CA ILE A 210 0.97 -20.29 -3.81
C ILE A 210 1.57 -19.09 -3.07
N VAL A 211 1.63 -19.14 -1.74
CA VAL A 211 2.31 -18.12 -0.94
C VAL A 211 3.82 -18.20 -1.13
N TRP A 212 4.41 -19.40 -1.20
CA TRP A 212 5.83 -19.57 -1.47
C TRP A 212 6.26 -19.00 -2.83
N TYR A 213 5.46 -19.24 -3.87
CA TYR A 213 5.63 -18.62 -5.18
C TYR A 213 5.70 -17.10 -5.05
N GLN A 214 4.75 -16.51 -4.33
CA GLN A 214 4.66 -15.06 -4.12
C GLN A 214 5.81 -14.53 -3.24
N GLN A 215 6.27 -15.28 -2.24
CA GLN A 215 7.41 -14.92 -1.41
C GLN A 215 8.69 -14.78 -2.23
N PHE A 216 8.97 -15.73 -3.13
CA PHE A 216 10.11 -15.60 -4.03
C PHE A 216 9.92 -14.46 -5.03
N GLU A 217 8.74 -14.35 -5.64
CA GLU A 217 8.44 -13.30 -6.62
C GLU A 217 8.61 -11.89 -6.02
N TYR A 218 8.03 -11.65 -4.84
CA TYR A 218 8.14 -10.38 -4.13
C TYR A 218 9.59 -10.11 -3.73
N ALA A 219 10.31 -11.12 -3.24
CA ALA A 219 11.71 -10.98 -2.85
C ALA A 219 12.57 -10.53 -4.05
N VAL A 220 12.56 -11.28 -5.16
CA VAL A 220 13.33 -10.94 -6.37
C VAL A 220 12.89 -9.59 -6.95
N GLY A 221 11.59 -9.32 -6.99
CA GLY A 221 11.04 -8.04 -7.44
C GLY A 221 11.53 -6.87 -6.60
N HIS A 222 11.58 -7.00 -5.27
CA HIS A 222 12.07 -5.96 -4.36
C HIS A 222 13.59 -5.81 -4.39
N TRP A 223 14.33 -6.91 -4.47
CA TRP A 223 15.79 -6.89 -4.45
C TRP A 223 16.36 -6.31 -5.74
N LEU A 224 15.82 -6.69 -6.89
CA LEU A 224 16.38 -6.34 -8.20
C LEU A 224 15.58 -5.24 -8.89
N GLN A 225 14.32 -5.51 -9.26
CA GLN A 225 13.56 -4.60 -10.10
C GLN A 225 13.23 -3.28 -9.40
N LYS A 226 12.63 -3.31 -8.21
CA LYS A 226 12.23 -2.09 -7.48
C LYS A 226 13.45 -1.28 -7.03
N ALA A 227 14.54 -1.95 -6.67
CA ALA A 227 15.82 -1.29 -6.38
C ALA A 227 16.39 -0.58 -7.63
N ALA A 228 16.33 -1.24 -8.79
CA ALA A 228 16.75 -0.64 -10.06
C ALA A 228 15.88 0.58 -10.43
N GLU A 229 14.55 0.45 -10.33
CA GLU A 229 13.62 1.58 -10.56
C GLU A 229 13.95 2.77 -9.66
N HIS A 230 14.17 2.51 -8.36
CA HIS A 230 14.50 3.55 -7.39
C HIS A 230 15.86 4.22 -7.65
N LYS A 231 16.88 3.48 -8.07
CA LYS A 231 18.23 4.03 -8.30
C LYS A 231 18.41 4.67 -9.68
N LEU A 232 17.78 4.12 -10.72
CA LEU A 232 17.87 4.66 -12.09
C LEU A 232 16.94 5.84 -12.31
N GLY A 233 15.85 5.92 -11.53
CA GLY A 233 14.94 7.05 -11.58
C GLY A 233 13.99 7.08 -10.39
N SER A 234 12.76 6.63 -10.61
CA SER A 234 11.69 6.62 -9.62
C SER A 234 10.86 5.35 -9.72
N VAL A 235 10.37 4.85 -8.58
CA VAL A 235 9.52 3.65 -8.52
C VAL A 235 8.20 3.91 -9.26
N LEU A 236 7.72 2.92 -10.02
CA LEU A 236 6.52 3.06 -10.85
C LEU A 236 5.21 2.65 -10.15
N CYS A 237 5.29 2.24 -8.89
CA CYS A 237 4.14 1.90 -8.07
C CYS A 237 4.42 2.10 -6.57
N CYS A 238 3.64 2.98 -5.93
CA CYS A 238 3.41 2.95 -4.50
C CYS A 238 2.24 2.00 -4.19
N PRO A 239 2.49 0.77 -3.68
CA PRO A 239 1.42 -0.17 -3.42
C PRO A 239 0.46 0.38 -2.37
N GLY A 240 -0.84 0.11 -2.56
CA GLY A 240 -1.89 0.57 -1.65
C GLY A 240 -1.81 0.03 -0.21
N CYS A 241 -0.99 -1.01 0.03
CA CYS A 241 -0.90 -1.70 1.31
C CYS A 241 0.04 -1.04 2.34
N PHE A 242 1.13 -0.37 1.91
CA PHE A 242 2.06 0.31 2.83
C PHE A 242 2.89 1.39 2.12
N SER A 243 2.25 2.54 1.87
CA SER A 243 2.89 3.69 1.23
C SER A 243 2.53 5.00 1.91
N LEU A 244 3.53 5.85 2.11
CA LEU A 244 3.38 7.16 2.73
C LEU A 244 3.39 8.25 1.65
N PHE A 245 2.37 9.10 1.60
CA PHE A 245 2.20 10.18 0.63
C PHE A 245 2.29 11.55 1.30
N ARG A 246 2.90 12.52 0.62
CA ARG A 246 2.98 13.91 1.09
C ARG A 246 1.71 14.69 0.74
N GLY A 247 1.19 15.44 1.71
CA GLY A 247 0.00 16.26 1.55
C GLY A 247 0.13 17.31 0.45
N SER A 248 1.24 18.07 0.43
CA SER A 248 1.48 19.09 -0.60
C SER A 248 1.50 18.53 -2.03
N SER A 249 2.12 17.37 -2.24
CA SER A 249 2.19 16.73 -3.56
C SER A 249 0.85 16.14 -4.01
N LEU A 250 0.07 15.55 -3.09
CA LEU A 250 -1.29 15.10 -3.40
C LEU A 250 -2.20 16.27 -3.76
N MET A 251 -1.99 17.41 -3.09
CA MET A 251 -2.69 18.65 -3.32
C MET A 251 -2.27 19.37 -4.63
N ASP A 252 -1.48 18.76 -5.50
CA ASP A 252 -1.17 19.37 -6.79
C ASP A 252 -2.35 19.22 -7.78
N ASP A 253 -2.48 20.19 -8.68
CA ASP A 253 -3.63 20.36 -9.59
C ASP A 253 -3.87 19.13 -10.46
N ASN A 254 -2.81 18.53 -10.98
CA ASN A 254 -2.91 17.37 -11.87
C ASN A 254 -2.90 16.03 -11.13
N VAL A 255 -2.92 16.03 -9.79
CA VAL A 255 -2.89 14.81 -8.98
C VAL A 255 -4.29 14.49 -8.47
N MET A 256 -4.73 15.09 -7.36
CA MET A 256 -6.03 14.75 -6.76
C MET A 256 -7.24 15.07 -7.64
N ARG A 257 -7.15 16.11 -8.49
CA ARG A 257 -8.23 16.44 -9.44
C ARG A 257 -8.41 15.33 -10.47
N ARG A 258 -7.33 14.95 -11.16
CA ARG A 258 -7.33 13.87 -12.16
C ARG A 258 -7.65 12.51 -11.54
N TYR A 259 -7.19 12.29 -10.30
CA TYR A 259 -7.50 11.05 -9.57
C TYR A 259 -9.00 10.88 -9.31
N ALA A 260 -9.72 11.99 -9.16
CA ALA A 260 -11.18 12.04 -8.97
C ALA A 260 -12.00 12.01 -10.27
N ASP A 261 -11.36 11.94 -11.45
CA ASP A 261 -12.05 11.84 -12.72
C ASP A 261 -12.88 10.55 -12.82
N LYS A 262 -14.05 10.64 -13.45
CA LYS A 262 -14.93 9.48 -13.65
C LYS A 262 -14.36 8.57 -14.74
N SER A 263 -14.55 7.26 -14.57
CA SER A 263 -14.24 6.29 -15.62
C SER A 263 -15.30 6.36 -16.72
N THR A 264 -14.97 7.04 -17.82
CA THR A 264 -15.88 7.22 -18.98
C THR A 264 -15.59 6.28 -20.14
N GLU A 265 -14.39 5.70 -20.19
CA GLU A 265 -13.93 4.85 -21.29
C GLU A 265 -13.46 3.50 -20.74
N ALA A 266 -13.51 2.46 -21.56
CA ALA A 266 -13.12 1.10 -21.15
C ALA A 266 -11.70 1.04 -20.54
N GLU A 267 -10.75 1.80 -21.09
CA GLU A 267 -9.38 1.87 -20.56
C GLU A 267 -9.32 2.54 -19.19
N HIS A 268 -10.15 3.53 -18.92
CA HIS A 268 -10.25 4.19 -17.61
C HIS A 268 -10.64 3.21 -16.50
N TYR A 269 -11.54 2.25 -16.78
CA TYR A 269 -11.90 1.22 -15.79
C TYR A 269 -10.72 0.29 -15.47
N VAL A 270 -9.86 0.00 -16.45
CA VAL A 270 -8.67 -0.84 -16.24
C VAL A 270 -7.55 -0.06 -15.55
N GLN A 271 -7.35 1.19 -15.92
CA GLN A 271 -6.27 2.02 -15.38
C GLN A 271 -6.62 2.62 -14.01
N TYR A 272 -7.77 3.28 -13.89
CA TYR A 272 -8.14 4.07 -12.72
C TYR A 272 -8.77 3.21 -11.62
N ASP A 273 -9.67 2.28 -11.96
CA ASP A 273 -10.43 1.52 -10.94
C ASP A 273 -9.77 0.19 -10.52
N GLN A 274 -9.01 -0.44 -11.40
CA GLN A 274 -8.35 -1.73 -11.12
C GLN A 274 -6.89 -1.60 -10.66
N GLY A 275 -6.23 -0.47 -10.95
CA GLY A 275 -4.87 -0.16 -10.53
C GLY A 275 -4.76 1.26 -10.00
N GLU A 276 -5.64 1.61 -9.06
CA GLU A 276 -5.78 2.96 -8.53
C GLU A 276 -4.50 3.49 -7.87
N ASP A 277 -3.73 2.60 -7.26
CA ASP A 277 -2.44 2.88 -6.64
C ASP A 277 -1.34 3.22 -7.66
N ARG A 278 -1.28 2.45 -8.75
CA ARG A 278 -0.43 2.74 -9.91
C ARG A 278 -0.86 4.03 -10.59
N TRP A 279 -2.16 4.26 -10.75
CA TRP A 279 -2.66 5.49 -11.37
C TRP A 279 -2.24 6.73 -10.59
N LEU A 280 -2.44 6.72 -9.26
CA LEU A 280 -1.98 7.81 -8.40
C LEU A 280 -0.47 8.02 -8.49
N THR A 281 0.30 6.92 -8.56
CA THR A 281 1.76 6.99 -8.74
C THR A 281 2.12 7.64 -10.08
N THR A 282 1.50 7.21 -11.18
CA THR A 282 1.72 7.76 -12.53
C THR A 282 1.45 9.27 -12.56
N LEU A 283 0.37 9.73 -11.92
CA LEU A 283 0.06 11.16 -11.81
C LEU A 283 1.15 11.94 -11.07
N LEU A 284 1.70 11.40 -9.97
CA LEU A 284 2.81 12.03 -9.26
C LEU A 284 4.07 12.13 -10.13
N LEU A 285 4.39 11.07 -10.88
CA LEU A 285 5.56 11.04 -11.77
C LEU A 285 5.43 12.05 -12.92
N GLN A 286 4.25 12.09 -13.57
CA GLN A 286 3.92 13.03 -14.64
C GLN A 286 3.85 14.49 -14.15
N GLN A 287 3.65 14.72 -12.86
CA GLN A 287 3.68 16.06 -12.26
C GLN A 287 5.09 16.49 -11.82
N GLY A 288 6.12 15.67 -12.03
CA GLY A 288 7.51 16.01 -11.75
C GLY A 288 8.02 15.56 -10.38
N TYR A 289 7.23 14.81 -9.61
CA TYR A 289 7.64 14.34 -8.29
C TYR A 289 8.43 13.03 -8.34
N ARG A 290 9.22 12.80 -7.28
CA ARG A 290 9.94 11.55 -7.05
C ARG A 290 9.14 10.63 -6.14
N VAL A 291 9.19 9.34 -6.43
CA VAL A 291 8.62 8.25 -5.63
C VAL A 291 9.72 7.28 -5.23
N GLU A 292 9.91 7.09 -3.93
CA GLU A 292 11.02 6.31 -3.38
C GLU A 292 10.62 4.95 -2.84
N TYR A 293 11.61 4.05 -2.82
CA TYR A 293 11.53 2.77 -2.13
C TYR A 293 12.43 2.80 -0.88
N CYS A 294 11.83 2.56 0.28
CA CYS A 294 12.53 2.42 1.55
C CYS A 294 12.68 0.94 1.89
N ALA A 295 13.84 0.38 1.55
CA ALA A 295 14.14 -1.03 1.80
C ALA A 295 14.12 -1.39 3.28
N ALA A 296 14.48 -0.49 4.20
CA ALA A 296 14.53 -0.78 5.63
C ALA A 296 13.15 -0.78 6.30
N SER A 297 12.12 -0.30 5.60
CA SER A 297 10.76 -0.16 6.11
C SER A 297 9.92 -1.38 5.74
N ASP A 298 9.90 -2.39 6.61
CA ASP A 298 9.19 -3.65 6.37
C ASP A 298 7.71 -3.63 6.84
N ALA A 299 6.82 -4.19 6.00
CA ALA A 299 5.42 -4.49 6.33
C ALA A 299 5.03 -5.88 5.78
N PHE A 300 4.04 -6.52 6.39
CA PHE A 300 3.60 -7.88 6.11
C PHE A 300 2.16 -7.88 5.64
N THR A 301 1.82 -8.65 4.61
CA THR A 301 0.46 -8.70 4.03
C THR A 301 0.04 -10.14 3.80
N HIS A 302 -1.22 -10.45 4.06
CA HIS A 302 -1.76 -11.77 3.76
C HIS A 302 -1.90 -11.97 2.25
N ALA A 303 -1.10 -12.88 1.70
CA ALA A 303 -1.15 -13.21 0.28
C ALA A 303 -2.29 -14.20 -0.02
N PRO A 304 -2.83 -14.21 -1.25
CA PRO A 304 -3.72 -15.26 -1.71
C PRO A 304 -3.12 -16.66 -1.47
N GLU A 305 -3.83 -17.51 -0.75
CA GLU A 305 -3.39 -18.88 -0.46
C GLU A 305 -3.92 -19.87 -1.51
N THR A 306 -5.09 -19.59 -2.08
CA THR A 306 -5.70 -20.45 -3.09
C THR A 306 -5.33 -20.03 -4.51
N PHE A 307 -5.19 -21.00 -5.41
CA PHE A 307 -4.94 -20.75 -6.83
C PHE A 307 -5.98 -19.82 -7.46
N LYS A 308 -7.24 -19.95 -7.04
CA LYS A 308 -8.36 -19.12 -7.51
C LYS A 308 -8.25 -17.67 -7.07
N GLU A 309 -7.92 -17.41 -5.80
CA GLU A 309 -7.73 -16.03 -5.31
C GLU A 309 -6.53 -15.37 -5.99
N PHE A 310 -5.43 -16.11 -6.14
CA PHE A 310 -4.24 -15.65 -6.85
C PHE A 310 -4.54 -15.25 -8.30
N PHE A 311 -5.20 -16.11 -9.07
CA PHE A 311 -5.58 -15.80 -10.46
C PHE A 311 -6.53 -14.60 -10.54
N ASN A 312 -7.52 -14.50 -9.64
CA ASN A 312 -8.45 -13.37 -9.62
C ASN A 312 -7.78 -12.05 -9.23
N GLN A 313 -6.79 -12.06 -8.34
CA GLN A 313 -6.00 -10.87 -8.02
C GLN A 313 -5.22 -10.41 -9.25
N ARG A 314 -4.53 -11.34 -9.90
CA ARG A 314 -3.63 -11.04 -11.03
C ARG A 314 -4.34 -10.65 -12.31
N ARG A 315 -5.58 -11.12 -12.49
CA ARG A 315 -6.51 -10.62 -13.52
C ARG A 315 -6.68 -9.10 -13.48
N ARG A 316 -6.59 -8.47 -12.30
CA ARG A 316 -6.72 -7.02 -12.11
C ARG A 316 -5.37 -6.31 -12.22
N TRP A 317 -4.35 -6.87 -11.59
CA TRP A 317 -3.03 -6.26 -11.50
C TRP A 317 -2.26 -6.25 -12.82
N MET A 318 -2.33 -7.33 -13.61
CA MET A 318 -1.56 -7.39 -14.86
C MET A 318 -2.04 -6.36 -15.90
N PRO A 319 -3.34 -6.28 -16.26
CA PRO A 319 -3.79 -5.32 -17.25
C PRO A 319 -3.62 -3.86 -16.80
N SER A 320 -3.86 -3.57 -15.52
CA SER A 320 -3.66 -2.21 -14.98
C SER A 320 -2.19 -1.80 -14.95
N THR A 321 -1.27 -2.74 -14.70
CA THR A 321 0.18 -2.50 -14.84
C THR A 321 0.53 -2.13 -16.28
N MET A 322 0.03 -2.90 -17.25
CA MET A 322 0.29 -2.62 -18.67
C MET A 322 -0.28 -1.26 -19.09
N ALA A 323 -1.52 -0.94 -18.69
CA ALA A 323 -2.16 0.33 -19.01
C ALA A 323 -1.36 1.54 -18.48
N ASN A 324 -0.93 1.50 -17.21
CA ASN A 324 -0.15 2.58 -16.61
C ASN A 324 1.26 2.72 -17.22
N ILE A 325 1.92 1.62 -17.57
CA ILE A 325 3.22 1.69 -18.28
C ILE A 325 3.04 2.28 -19.67
N ILE A 326 1.99 1.89 -20.41
CA ILE A 326 1.70 2.47 -21.73
C ILE A 326 1.45 3.98 -21.63
N ASP A 327 0.68 4.43 -20.63
CA ASP A 327 0.42 5.85 -20.39
C ASP A 327 1.73 6.63 -20.12
N LEU A 328 2.56 6.12 -19.22
CA LEU A 328 3.86 6.73 -18.91
C LEU A 328 4.80 6.76 -20.13
N LEU A 329 4.83 5.69 -20.93
CA LEU A 329 5.65 5.62 -22.15
C LEU A 329 5.15 6.59 -23.23
N LYS A 330 3.83 6.75 -23.40
CA LYS A 330 3.24 7.73 -24.31
C LYS A 330 3.60 9.16 -23.91
N ASP A 331 3.64 9.45 -22.60
CA ASP A 331 3.96 10.78 -22.07
C ASP A 331 5.47 11.03 -21.84
N THR A 332 6.36 10.16 -22.36
CA THR A 332 7.81 10.23 -22.12
C THR A 332 8.40 11.63 -22.33
N LYS A 333 8.00 12.35 -23.37
CA LYS A 333 8.55 13.68 -23.69
C LYS A 333 8.25 14.71 -22.60
N HIS A 334 7.00 14.75 -22.14
CA HIS A 334 6.57 15.68 -21.12
C HIS A 334 7.10 15.24 -19.74
N THR A 335 6.94 13.96 -19.39
CA THR A 335 7.43 13.43 -18.10
C THR A 335 8.93 13.65 -17.92
N THR A 336 9.77 13.40 -18.94
CA THR A 336 11.24 13.65 -18.85
C THR A 336 11.62 15.13 -18.85
N TYR A 337 10.70 16.01 -19.29
CA TYR A 337 10.90 17.47 -19.25
C TYR A 337 10.59 18.03 -17.86
N VAL A 338 9.53 17.55 -17.20
CA VAL A 338 9.10 18.05 -15.88
C VAL A 338 9.73 17.31 -14.71
N ASN A 339 10.13 16.04 -14.88
CA ASN A 339 10.65 15.20 -13.81
C ASN A 339 12.16 14.96 -13.97
N GLU A 340 12.96 15.67 -13.18
CA GLU A 340 14.43 15.54 -13.18
C GLU A 340 14.95 14.14 -12.81
N ASN A 341 14.11 13.31 -12.18
CA ASN A 341 14.45 11.94 -11.77
C ASN A 341 14.13 10.91 -12.86
N ILE A 342 13.40 11.28 -13.91
CA ILE A 342 13.02 10.37 -15.00
C ILE A 342 13.78 10.79 -16.25
N SER A 343 14.85 10.06 -16.56
CA SER A 343 15.64 10.29 -17.77
C SER A 343 15.07 9.55 -18.99
N LYS A 344 15.43 9.98 -20.20
CA LYS A 344 15.11 9.24 -21.44
C LYS A 344 15.67 7.82 -21.43
N LEU A 345 16.85 7.62 -20.83
CA LEU A 345 17.46 6.30 -20.69
C LEU A 345 16.65 5.41 -19.74
N TYR A 346 16.16 5.97 -18.63
CA TYR A 346 15.26 5.27 -17.73
C TYR A 346 13.95 4.87 -18.43
N MET A 347 13.37 5.77 -19.22
CA MET A 347 12.18 5.47 -20.02
C MET A 347 12.43 4.40 -21.08
N PHE A 348 13.61 4.40 -21.71
CA PHE A 348 14.03 3.33 -22.61
C PHE A 348 14.17 1.99 -21.90
N TYR A 349 14.77 1.96 -20.71
CA TYR A 349 14.83 0.77 -19.85
C TYR A 349 13.44 0.23 -19.52
N GLN A 350 12.48 1.10 -19.19
CA GLN A 350 11.10 0.69 -18.92
C GLN A 350 10.38 0.16 -20.17
N ALA A 351 10.59 0.78 -21.34
CA ALA A 351 10.07 0.27 -22.61
C ALA A 351 10.62 -1.13 -22.93
N VAL A 352 11.90 -1.34 -22.66
CA VAL A 352 12.60 -2.63 -22.79
C VAL A 352 11.97 -3.70 -21.91
N LEU A 353 11.79 -3.44 -20.61
CA LEU A 353 11.15 -4.37 -19.69
C LEU A 353 9.70 -4.68 -20.11
N PHE A 354 8.99 -3.67 -20.61
CA PHE A 354 7.61 -3.82 -21.09
C PHE A 354 7.54 -4.73 -22.32
N VAL A 355 8.42 -4.53 -23.32
CA VAL A 355 8.52 -5.42 -24.48
C VAL A 355 8.90 -6.84 -24.05
N SER A 356 9.84 -7.00 -23.14
CA SER A 356 10.20 -8.31 -22.58
C SER A 356 9.01 -9.00 -21.92
N THR A 357 8.17 -8.25 -21.21
CA THR A 357 6.94 -8.78 -20.61
C THR A 357 5.96 -9.27 -21.66
N ILE A 358 5.79 -8.52 -22.76
CA ILE A 358 4.92 -8.91 -23.88
C ILE A 358 5.42 -10.17 -24.56
N LEU A 359 6.72 -10.30 -24.80
CA LEU A 359 7.32 -11.45 -25.51
C LEU A 359 7.59 -12.66 -24.60
N GLY A 360 7.34 -12.53 -23.30
CA GLY A 360 7.56 -13.58 -22.29
C GLY A 360 6.88 -14.92 -22.61
N PRO A 361 5.56 -14.96 -22.90
CA PRO A 361 4.86 -16.19 -23.24
C PRO A 361 5.48 -16.93 -24.43
N GLY A 362 5.81 -16.22 -25.50
CA GLY A 362 6.44 -16.80 -26.69
C GLY A 362 7.82 -17.34 -26.38
N THR A 363 8.62 -16.61 -25.60
CA THR A 363 9.96 -17.05 -25.16
C THR A 363 9.91 -18.31 -24.31
N ILE A 364 8.90 -18.47 -23.46
CA ILE A 364 8.68 -19.69 -22.67
C ILE A 364 8.36 -20.87 -23.59
N LEU A 365 7.48 -20.68 -24.57
CA LEU A 365 7.14 -21.73 -25.54
C LEU A 365 8.37 -22.18 -26.36
N LEU A 366 9.20 -21.22 -26.79
CA LEU A 366 10.47 -21.50 -27.47
C LEU A 366 11.44 -22.30 -26.58
N THR A 367 11.53 -21.95 -25.30
CA THR A 367 12.37 -22.66 -24.33
C THR A 367 11.91 -24.12 -24.17
N ILE A 368 10.59 -24.34 -24.08
CA ILE A 368 10.01 -25.68 -24.02
C ILE A 368 10.30 -26.46 -25.31
N ALA A 369 10.12 -25.86 -26.48
CA ALA A 369 10.41 -26.49 -27.77
C ALA A 369 11.87 -26.92 -27.90
N SER A 370 12.81 -26.04 -27.52
CA SER A 370 14.25 -26.34 -27.53
C SER A 370 14.61 -27.50 -26.59
N ALA A 371 14.05 -27.50 -25.39
CA ALA A 371 14.27 -28.57 -24.42
C ALA A 371 13.70 -29.91 -24.88
N LEU A 372 12.50 -29.93 -25.47
CA LEU A 372 11.91 -31.15 -26.03
C LEU A 372 12.81 -31.77 -27.10
N ARG A 373 13.40 -30.96 -27.98
CA ARG A 373 14.36 -31.43 -28.99
C ARG A 373 15.65 -31.98 -28.38
N THR A 374 16.10 -31.40 -27.26
CA THR A 374 17.30 -31.84 -26.54
C THR A 374 17.09 -33.19 -25.85
N VAL A 375 15.90 -33.42 -25.28
CA VAL A 375 15.55 -34.69 -24.62
C VAL A 375 15.20 -35.76 -25.65
N PHE A 376 14.39 -35.42 -26.65
CA PHE A 376 13.90 -36.32 -27.68
C PHE A 376 14.57 -35.97 -29.01
N SER A 377 15.79 -36.46 -29.20
CA SER A 377 16.62 -36.18 -30.39
C SER A 377 15.99 -36.62 -31.72
N THR A 378 14.92 -37.41 -31.69
CA THR A 378 14.16 -37.84 -32.87
C THR A 378 13.15 -36.81 -33.37
N LEU A 379 12.79 -35.81 -32.55
CA LEU A 379 11.81 -34.80 -32.94
C LEU A 379 12.43 -33.78 -33.90
N THR A 380 11.70 -33.48 -34.97
CA THR A 380 12.04 -32.37 -35.87
C THR A 380 11.78 -31.01 -35.19
N ILE A 381 12.35 -29.95 -35.76
CA ILE A 381 12.11 -28.57 -35.28
C ILE A 381 10.61 -28.25 -35.33
N ALA A 382 9.93 -28.59 -36.43
CA ALA A 382 8.51 -28.32 -36.61
C ALA A 382 7.64 -29.07 -35.58
N GLU A 383 7.93 -30.35 -35.31
CA GLU A 383 7.21 -31.13 -34.30
C GLU A 383 7.40 -30.55 -32.90
N SER A 384 8.63 -30.17 -32.54
CA SER A 384 8.96 -29.61 -31.22
C SER A 384 8.20 -28.31 -30.94
N TYR A 385 8.17 -27.40 -31.92
CA TYR A 385 7.40 -26.15 -31.83
C TYR A 385 5.91 -26.43 -31.75
N THR A 386 5.39 -27.34 -32.58
CA THR A 386 3.98 -27.71 -32.59
C THR A 386 3.53 -28.24 -31.24
N ILE A 387 4.28 -29.17 -30.64
CA ILE A 387 3.99 -29.74 -29.32
C ILE A 387 3.99 -28.66 -28.24
N SER A 388 4.92 -27.68 -28.30
CA SER A 388 4.97 -26.59 -27.32
C SER A 388 3.77 -25.63 -27.43
N ILE A 389 3.33 -25.29 -28.65
CA ILE A 389 2.31 -24.26 -28.91
C ILE A 389 0.89 -24.78 -28.69
N LEU A 390 0.62 -26.05 -29.01
CA LEU A 390 -0.74 -26.61 -28.97
C LEU A 390 -1.43 -26.47 -27.60
N PRO A 391 -0.80 -26.77 -26.45
CA PRO A 391 -1.45 -26.58 -25.16
C PRO A 391 -1.75 -25.10 -24.84
N ALA A 392 -0.89 -24.17 -25.27
CA ALA A 392 -1.15 -22.74 -25.10
C ALA A 392 -2.36 -22.27 -25.93
N LEU A 393 -2.45 -22.70 -27.20
CA LEU A 393 -3.60 -22.42 -28.06
C LEU A 393 -4.89 -23.00 -27.47
N PHE A 394 -4.82 -24.23 -26.94
CA PHE A 394 -5.94 -24.84 -26.23
C PHE A 394 -6.40 -23.98 -25.06
N TYR A 395 -5.47 -23.48 -24.23
CA TYR A 395 -5.83 -22.64 -23.09
C TYR A 395 -6.42 -21.28 -23.49
N ILE A 396 -5.90 -20.66 -24.56
CA ILE A 396 -6.50 -19.44 -25.12
C ILE A 396 -7.95 -19.72 -25.53
N LEU A 397 -8.22 -20.81 -26.24
CA LEU A 397 -9.58 -21.19 -26.63
C LEU A 397 -10.49 -21.45 -25.42
N VAL A 398 -9.97 -22.09 -24.37
CA VAL A 398 -10.69 -22.27 -23.10
C VAL A 398 -11.04 -20.91 -22.48
N CYS A 399 -10.09 -19.98 -22.42
CA CYS A 399 -10.30 -18.66 -21.84
C CYS A 399 -11.30 -17.80 -22.63
N LEU A 400 -11.39 -17.99 -23.94
CA LEU A 400 -12.34 -17.27 -24.79
C LEU A 400 -13.76 -17.87 -24.76
N LYS A 401 -13.92 -19.16 -24.44
CA LYS A 401 -15.21 -19.87 -24.56
C LYS A 401 -15.87 -20.27 -23.25
N THR A 402 -15.13 -20.35 -22.16
CA THR A 402 -15.64 -20.91 -20.88
C THR A 402 -15.77 -19.85 -19.79
N LYS A 403 -16.38 -20.20 -18.66
CA LYS A 403 -16.53 -19.29 -17.50
C LYS A 403 -15.25 -19.25 -16.67
N ALA A 404 -15.00 -18.12 -15.99
CA ALA A 404 -13.78 -17.88 -15.20
C ALA A 404 -13.39 -19.04 -14.26
N ASN A 405 -14.33 -19.64 -13.51
CA ASN A 405 -14.02 -20.77 -12.62
C ASN A 405 -13.48 -21.98 -13.38
N THR A 406 -14.04 -22.29 -14.55
CA THR A 406 -13.56 -23.39 -15.41
C THR A 406 -12.18 -23.08 -15.99
N GLN A 407 -11.95 -21.83 -16.42
CA GLN A 407 -10.66 -21.39 -16.91
C GLN A 407 -9.55 -21.50 -15.86
N ILE A 408 -9.85 -21.12 -14.62
CA ILE A 408 -8.94 -21.24 -13.47
C ILE A 408 -8.66 -22.71 -13.16
N ALA A 409 -9.69 -23.56 -13.12
CA ALA A 409 -9.53 -25.00 -12.85
C ALA A 409 -8.65 -25.69 -13.91
N ILE A 410 -8.91 -25.43 -15.20
CA ILE A 410 -8.05 -25.92 -16.29
C ILE A 410 -6.65 -25.32 -16.19
N GLY A 411 -6.53 -24.04 -15.83
CA GLY A 411 -5.26 -23.37 -15.61
C GLY A 411 -4.43 -24.02 -14.51
N ALA A 412 -5.05 -24.47 -13.42
CA ALA A 412 -4.39 -25.20 -12.34
C ALA A 412 -3.85 -26.56 -12.81
N ILE A 413 -4.67 -27.33 -13.55
CA ILE A 413 -4.27 -28.61 -14.13
C ILE A 413 -3.10 -28.43 -15.10
N MET A 414 -3.22 -27.45 -16.00
CA MET A 414 -2.16 -27.16 -16.96
C MET A 414 -0.89 -26.64 -16.29
N THR A 415 -1.00 -25.86 -15.21
CA THR A 415 0.17 -25.41 -14.44
C THR A 415 0.91 -26.60 -13.83
N ALA A 416 0.20 -27.59 -13.28
CA ALA A 416 0.80 -28.82 -12.77
C ALA A 416 1.49 -29.62 -13.89
N ILE A 417 0.86 -29.76 -15.07
CA ILE A 417 1.47 -30.42 -16.24
C ILE A 417 2.73 -29.66 -16.69
N TYR A 418 2.65 -28.34 -16.81
CA TYR A 418 3.80 -27.52 -17.18
C TYR A 418 4.92 -27.57 -16.15
N ALA A 419 4.63 -27.74 -14.86
CA ALA A 419 5.66 -27.91 -13.84
C ALA A 419 6.49 -29.18 -14.05
N LEU A 420 5.84 -30.28 -14.48
CA LEU A 420 6.54 -31.52 -14.86
C LEU A 420 7.38 -31.30 -16.13
N VAL A 421 6.81 -30.64 -17.14
CA VAL A 421 7.53 -30.30 -18.38
C VAL A 421 8.74 -29.42 -18.08
N MET A 422 8.59 -28.40 -17.24
CA MET A 422 9.68 -27.50 -16.86
C MET A 422 10.75 -28.19 -16.02
N SER A 423 10.39 -29.18 -15.20
CA SER A 423 11.37 -29.99 -14.49
C SER A 423 12.26 -30.76 -15.49
N MET A 424 11.67 -31.33 -16.54
CA MET A 424 12.43 -31.94 -17.64
C MET A 424 13.27 -30.91 -18.40
N VAL A 425 12.74 -29.71 -18.65
CA VAL A 425 13.45 -28.59 -19.30
C VAL A 425 14.70 -28.21 -18.50
N LEU A 426 14.59 -28.08 -17.17
CA LEU A 426 15.73 -27.74 -16.32
C LEU A 426 16.82 -28.81 -16.37
N VAL A 427 16.44 -30.10 -16.33
CA VAL A 427 17.39 -31.22 -16.47
C VAL A 427 18.03 -31.25 -17.85
N ALA A 428 17.24 -31.05 -18.91
CA ALA A 428 17.73 -31.00 -20.29
C ALA A 428 18.72 -29.85 -20.49
N THR A 429 18.39 -28.69 -19.95
CA THR A 429 19.26 -27.50 -20.00
C THR A 429 20.54 -27.76 -19.23
N ALA A 430 20.47 -28.31 -18.00
CA ALA A 430 21.67 -28.66 -17.24
C ALA A 430 22.56 -29.68 -17.99
N ALA A 431 21.97 -30.70 -18.62
CA ALA A 431 22.69 -31.67 -19.43
C ALA A 431 23.32 -31.05 -20.68
N GLN A 432 22.65 -30.08 -21.30
CA GLN A 432 23.19 -29.31 -22.43
C GLN A 432 24.42 -28.50 -21.99
N ILE A 433 24.33 -27.78 -20.88
CA ILE A 433 25.43 -26.97 -20.32
C ILE A 433 26.67 -27.83 -20.07
N LEU A 434 26.51 -29.03 -19.50
CA LEU A 434 27.62 -29.95 -19.24
C LEU A 434 28.28 -30.48 -20.53
N LYS A 435 27.56 -30.52 -21.65
CA LYS A 435 28.06 -31.00 -22.95
C LYS A 435 28.67 -29.89 -23.81
N SER A 436 28.09 -28.69 -23.79
CA SER A 436 28.42 -27.61 -24.73
C SER A 436 29.68 -26.81 -24.38
N GLY A 437 30.28 -27.03 -23.21
CA GLY A 437 31.45 -26.29 -22.73
C GLY A 437 31.16 -24.82 -22.41
N PHE A 438 32.15 -24.10 -21.88
CA PHE A 438 31.99 -22.71 -21.40
C PHE A 438 31.83 -21.66 -22.51
N LEU A 439 32.06 -22.02 -23.78
CA LEU A 439 31.90 -21.11 -24.92
C LEU A 439 30.46 -21.04 -25.44
N ASP A 440 29.57 -21.92 -24.99
CA ASP A 440 28.16 -21.85 -25.35
C ASP A 440 27.45 -20.76 -24.52
N PRO A 441 26.80 -19.78 -25.16
CA PRO A 441 26.17 -18.66 -24.43
C PRO A 441 25.08 -19.09 -23.45
N SER A 442 24.36 -20.19 -23.73
CA SER A 442 23.35 -20.73 -22.79
C SER A 442 24.01 -21.38 -21.57
N ALA A 443 25.20 -21.97 -21.75
CA ALA A 443 26.05 -22.51 -20.69
C ALA A 443 26.64 -21.45 -19.76
N VAL A 444 26.73 -20.20 -20.21
CA VAL A 444 27.15 -19.07 -19.37
C VAL A 444 25.96 -18.36 -18.74
N PHE A 445 24.91 -18.11 -19.52
CA PHE A 445 23.80 -17.25 -19.13
C PHE A 445 23.00 -17.78 -17.92
N LEU A 446 22.53 -19.03 -17.97
CA LEU A 446 21.68 -19.57 -16.91
C LEU A 446 22.42 -19.72 -15.57
N PRO A 447 23.66 -20.26 -15.51
CA PRO A 447 24.45 -20.26 -14.29
C PRO A 447 24.73 -18.84 -13.78
N SER A 448 24.96 -17.87 -14.67
CA SER A 448 25.15 -16.46 -14.27
C SER A 448 23.92 -15.88 -13.58
N VAL A 449 22.72 -16.15 -14.11
CA VAL A 449 21.45 -15.74 -13.46
C VAL A 449 21.28 -16.41 -12.10
N ALA A 450 21.57 -17.71 -12.01
CA ALA A 450 21.50 -18.45 -10.74
C ALA A 450 22.48 -17.88 -9.69
N ILE A 451 23.72 -17.58 -10.09
CA ILE A 451 24.73 -16.93 -9.24
C ILE A 451 24.23 -15.56 -8.78
N ILE A 452 23.69 -14.74 -9.69
CA ILE A 452 23.13 -13.42 -9.35
C ILE A 452 22.04 -13.57 -8.29
N PHE A 453 21.11 -14.52 -8.43
CA PHE A 453 20.06 -14.75 -7.44
C PHE A 453 20.62 -15.23 -6.10
N ILE A 454 21.56 -16.17 -6.09
CA ILE A 454 22.19 -16.67 -4.86
C ILE A 454 22.92 -15.54 -4.13
N VAL A 455 23.76 -14.79 -4.84
CA VAL A 455 24.50 -13.64 -4.26
C VAL A 455 23.53 -12.56 -3.78
N THR A 456 22.48 -12.27 -4.54
CA THR A 456 21.45 -11.31 -4.13
C THR A 456 20.76 -11.75 -2.84
N GLY A 457 20.39 -13.02 -2.72
CA GLY A 457 19.80 -13.57 -1.49
C GLY A 457 20.76 -13.53 -0.31
N LEU A 458 22.06 -13.83 -0.51
CA LEU A 458 23.09 -13.70 0.53
C LEU A 458 23.22 -12.25 1.05
N LEU A 459 23.03 -11.26 0.18
CA LEU A 459 23.02 -9.84 0.56
C LEU A 459 21.73 -9.40 1.28
N HIS A 460 20.71 -10.26 1.31
CA HIS A 460 19.43 -10.08 2.00
C HIS A 460 19.18 -11.21 3.01
N PRO A 461 20.02 -11.35 4.07
CA PRO A 461 20.05 -12.54 4.93
C PRO A 461 18.70 -12.87 5.58
N ASN A 462 17.90 -11.86 5.96
CA ASN A 462 16.57 -12.07 6.55
C ASN A 462 15.56 -12.72 5.60
N GLU A 463 15.80 -12.61 4.29
CA GLU A 463 14.91 -13.09 3.23
C GLU A 463 15.58 -14.15 2.35
N MET A 464 16.83 -14.56 2.66
CA MET A 464 17.60 -15.52 1.87
C MET A 464 16.86 -16.85 1.69
N PHE A 465 16.06 -17.26 2.68
CA PHE A 465 15.25 -18.48 2.62
C PHE A 465 14.22 -18.46 1.48
N ASN A 466 13.83 -17.29 0.97
CA ASN A 466 12.94 -17.21 -0.19
C ASN A 466 13.58 -17.86 -1.42
N LEU A 467 14.92 -17.98 -1.51
CA LEU A 467 15.60 -18.71 -2.58
C LEU A 467 15.16 -20.18 -2.68
N ILE A 468 14.79 -20.82 -1.56
CA ILE A 468 14.29 -22.21 -1.56
C ILE A 468 12.99 -22.28 -2.36
N HIS A 469 12.10 -21.31 -2.16
CA HIS A 469 10.85 -21.18 -2.93
C HIS A 469 11.10 -20.86 -4.41
N GLY A 470 12.30 -20.39 -4.77
CA GLY A 470 12.73 -20.16 -6.13
C GLY A 470 12.65 -21.39 -7.02
N PHE A 471 12.86 -22.60 -6.49
CA PHE A 471 12.68 -23.82 -7.28
C PHE A 471 11.23 -24.00 -7.76
N LEU A 472 10.27 -23.81 -6.85
CA LEU A 472 8.83 -23.86 -7.19
C LEU A 472 8.50 -22.80 -8.23
N TYR A 473 9.02 -21.58 -8.05
CA TYR A 473 8.83 -20.48 -8.99
C TYR A 473 9.35 -20.84 -10.39
N LEU A 474 10.58 -21.39 -10.50
CA LEU A 474 11.18 -21.76 -11.77
C LEU A 474 10.39 -22.84 -12.52
N ILE A 475 9.95 -23.90 -11.84
CA ILE A 475 9.16 -24.96 -12.50
C ILE A 475 7.77 -24.46 -12.90
N THR A 476 7.22 -23.47 -12.20
CA THR A 476 5.89 -22.91 -12.49
C THR A 476 5.92 -21.66 -13.40
N ILE A 477 7.06 -21.33 -14.02
CA ILE A 477 7.18 -20.20 -14.96
C ILE A 477 6.07 -20.20 -16.03
N PRO A 478 5.74 -21.31 -16.73
CA PRO A 478 4.65 -21.29 -17.70
C PRO A 478 3.27 -21.04 -17.05
N GLY A 479 3.08 -21.45 -15.79
CA GLY A 479 1.87 -21.10 -15.03
C GLY A 479 1.74 -19.60 -14.83
N GLY A 480 2.81 -18.94 -14.35
CA GLY A 480 2.78 -17.51 -14.01
C GLY A 480 2.92 -16.54 -15.21
N TYR A 481 3.69 -16.91 -16.22
CA TYR A 481 4.05 -16.01 -17.33
C TYR A 481 3.39 -16.36 -18.67
N LEU A 482 2.76 -17.54 -18.81
CA LEU A 482 2.01 -17.93 -20.01
C LEU A 482 0.52 -18.09 -19.69
N LEU A 483 0.16 -18.99 -18.78
CA LEU A 483 -1.26 -19.27 -18.47
C LEU A 483 -1.93 -18.11 -17.75
N LEU A 484 -1.31 -17.60 -16.68
CA LEU A 484 -1.89 -16.53 -15.89
C LEU A 484 -2.04 -15.22 -16.69
N VAL A 485 -1.06 -14.86 -17.52
CA VAL A 485 -1.14 -13.69 -18.41
C VAL A 485 -2.23 -13.87 -19.45
N THR A 486 -2.35 -15.07 -20.05
CA THR A 486 -3.45 -15.41 -20.97
C THR A 486 -4.80 -15.24 -20.30
N TYR A 487 -4.96 -15.79 -19.09
CA TYR A 487 -6.18 -15.66 -18.30
C TYR A 487 -6.51 -14.19 -18.00
N ALA A 488 -5.53 -13.41 -17.56
CA ALA A 488 -5.72 -12.00 -17.23
C ALA A 488 -6.19 -11.18 -18.45
N LEU A 489 -5.54 -11.36 -19.60
CA LEU A 489 -5.90 -10.65 -20.84
C LEU A 489 -7.24 -11.09 -21.41
N CYS A 490 -7.53 -12.40 -21.43
CA CYS A 490 -8.84 -12.90 -21.89
C CYS A 490 -9.99 -12.49 -20.97
N ASN A 491 -9.71 -12.08 -19.73
CA ASN A 491 -10.72 -11.57 -18.79
C ASN A 491 -10.58 -10.08 -18.49
N LEU A 492 -9.89 -9.31 -19.34
CA LEU A 492 -9.69 -7.86 -19.18
C LEU A 492 -11.02 -7.09 -19.08
N HIS A 493 -12.03 -7.53 -19.84
CA HIS A 493 -13.38 -6.98 -19.80
C HIS A 493 -14.12 -7.14 -18.45
N VAL A 494 -13.63 -8.02 -17.56
CA VAL A 494 -14.22 -8.21 -16.24
C VAL A 494 -13.62 -7.17 -15.30
N VAL A 495 -14.38 -6.12 -14.97
CA VAL A 495 -13.92 -5.03 -14.08
C VAL A 495 -14.54 -5.10 -12.68
N SER A 496 -15.04 -6.28 -12.29
CA SER A 496 -15.50 -6.57 -10.93
C SER A 496 -14.36 -7.12 -10.07
N TRP A 497 -14.44 -6.92 -8.75
CA TRP A 497 -13.42 -7.37 -7.79
C TRP A 497 -13.46 -8.87 -7.48
N GLY A 498 -14.49 -9.61 -7.93
CA GLY A 498 -14.55 -11.09 -7.93
C GLY A 498 -14.71 -11.79 -6.58
N THR A 499 -14.25 -11.20 -5.47
CA THR A 499 -14.40 -11.75 -4.10
C THR A 499 -15.25 -10.89 -3.18
N ARG A 500 -15.47 -9.60 -3.51
CA ARG A 500 -16.22 -8.64 -2.67
C ARG A 500 -17.47 -8.04 -3.34
N GLU A 501 -17.59 -8.19 -4.65
CA GLU A 501 -18.65 -7.58 -5.46
C GLU A 501 -19.49 -8.66 -6.16
N THR A 502 -20.23 -9.47 -5.40
CA THR A 502 -21.48 -10.18 -5.79
C THR A 502 -21.93 -10.91 -4.52
N VAL A 503 -23.18 -10.83 -4.07
CA VAL A 503 -24.39 -11.30 -4.76
C VAL A 503 -25.56 -10.36 -4.40
N GLU A 504 -26.20 -9.72 -5.38
CA GLU A 504 -27.60 -9.35 -5.17
C GLU A 504 -28.35 -10.67 -4.98
N VAL A 505 -28.85 -10.90 -3.76
CA VAL A 505 -29.71 -12.05 -3.48
C VAL A 505 -30.93 -11.92 -4.39
N VAL A 506 -30.96 -12.69 -5.48
CA VAL A 506 -32.16 -12.83 -6.29
C VAL A 506 -33.19 -13.53 -5.40
N GLN A 507 -34.08 -12.75 -4.79
CA GLN A 507 -35.23 -13.25 -4.05
C GLN A 507 -36.18 -13.91 -5.05
N THR A 508 -36.06 -15.21 -5.24
CA THR A 508 -37.00 -15.96 -6.08
C THR A 508 -38.26 -16.24 -5.26
N LYS A 509 -39.35 -15.53 -5.54
CA LYS A 509 -40.67 -15.80 -4.95
C LYS A 509 -41.21 -17.12 -5.49
N LYS A 510 -41.38 -18.14 -4.64
CA LYS A 510 -42.15 -19.35 -4.95
C LYS A 510 -43.34 -19.47 -4.01
N THR A 511 -44.50 -19.80 -4.57
CA THR A 511 -45.75 -20.02 -3.86
C THR A 511 -45.89 -21.51 -3.55
N ASN A 512 -46.09 -21.88 -2.30
CA ASN A 512 -46.39 -23.26 -1.92
C ASN A 512 -47.88 -23.57 -2.14
N LYS A 513 -48.23 -24.87 -2.23
CA LYS A 513 -49.61 -25.37 -2.50
C LYS A 513 -50.66 -25.02 -1.44
N SER A 514 -50.29 -24.32 -0.37
CA SER A 514 -51.16 -23.81 0.70
C SER A 514 -51.36 -22.29 0.68
N GLY A 515 -50.86 -21.57 -0.34
CA GLY A 515 -51.14 -20.14 -0.52
C GLY A 515 -50.31 -19.17 0.33
N GLU A 516 -49.40 -19.68 1.17
CA GLU A 516 -48.52 -18.86 2.00
C GLU A 516 -47.24 -18.47 1.25
N LYS A 517 -46.88 -17.18 1.31
CA LYS A 517 -45.66 -16.62 0.68
C LYS A 517 -44.48 -16.85 1.61
N VAL A 518 -43.60 -17.79 1.28
CA VAL A 518 -42.37 -18.05 2.03
C VAL A 518 -41.18 -17.44 1.28
N ILE A 519 -40.41 -16.59 1.95
CA ILE A 519 -39.12 -16.10 1.48
C ILE A 519 -38.09 -17.16 1.83
N VAL A 520 -37.48 -17.80 0.83
CA VAL A 520 -36.39 -18.77 1.03
C VAL A 520 -35.08 -18.09 0.67
N THR A 521 -34.25 -17.84 1.67
CA THR A 521 -32.86 -17.41 1.53
C THR A 521 -32.00 -18.67 1.37
N GLU A 522 -31.55 -18.97 0.15
CA GLU A 522 -30.55 -20.02 -0.06
C GLU A 522 -29.15 -19.46 0.22
N ASP A 523 -28.50 -20.04 1.23
CA ASP A 523 -27.11 -19.76 1.62
C ASP A 523 -26.15 -20.32 0.52
N PRO A 524 -25.27 -19.51 -0.09
CA PRO A 524 -24.47 -19.93 -1.26
C PRO A 524 -23.38 -20.98 -0.96
N LYS A 525 -23.28 -21.47 0.28
CA LYS A 525 -22.27 -22.45 0.71
C LYS A 525 -22.52 -23.90 0.28
N LYS A 526 -23.54 -24.21 -0.53
CA LYS A 526 -23.80 -25.58 -1.03
C LYS A 526 -23.93 -25.63 -2.56
N ARG A 527 -22.80 -25.53 -3.26
CA ARG A 527 -22.63 -26.12 -4.61
C ARG A 527 -21.32 -26.89 -4.69
N ARG A 528 -21.29 -28.05 -4.03
CA ARG A 528 -20.24 -29.07 -4.19
C ARG A 528 -20.58 -29.95 -5.40
N THR A 529 -20.11 -29.59 -6.58
CA THR A 529 -19.95 -30.54 -7.72
C THR A 529 -19.15 -29.87 -8.83
N THR A 530 -17.83 -29.66 -8.63
CA THR A 530 -16.81 -29.55 -9.69
C THR A 530 -15.37 -29.48 -9.19
N ASP A 531 -15.13 -29.48 -7.87
CA ASP A 531 -13.80 -29.19 -7.31
C ASP A 531 -12.96 -30.41 -6.86
N VAL A 532 -13.29 -31.64 -7.27
CA VAL A 532 -12.58 -32.84 -6.76
C VAL A 532 -11.08 -32.83 -7.06
N LEU A 533 -10.68 -32.36 -8.25
CA LEU A 533 -9.27 -32.37 -8.67
C LEU A 533 -8.47 -31.19 -8.08
N ASN A 534 -9.13 -30.04 -7.91
CA ASN A 534 -8.55 -28.89 -7.23
C ASN A 534 -8.41 -29.15 -5.72
N ASP A 535 -9.40 -29.82 -5.13
CA ASP A 535 -9.37 -30.25 -3.73
C ASP A 535 -8.29 -31.31 -3.49
N MET A 536 -8.10 -32.25 -4.44
CA MET A 536 -7.07 -33.29 -4.34
C MET A 536 -5.63 -32.74 -4.45
N LEU A 537 -5.40 -31.76 -5.33
CA LEU A 537 -4.07 -31.18 -5.52
C LEU A 537 -3.75 -30.06 -4.52
N TRP A 538 -4.73 -29.19 -4.22
CA TRP A 538 -4.54 -27.92 -3.52
C TRP A 538 -5.52 -27.68 -2.37
N GLY A 539 -6.53 -28.51 -2.14
CA GLY A 539 -7.58 -28.24 -1.15
C GLY A 539 -7.29 -28.77 0.25
N ASN A 540 -8.03 -28.21 1.20
CA ASN A 540 -8.19 -28.74 2.55
C ASN A 540 -9.54 -29.47 2.62
N SER A 541 -9.52 -30.80 2.77
CA SER A 541 -10.76 -31.56 2.94
C SER A 541 -11.36 -31.33 4.33
N SER A 542 -12.69 -31.41 4.45
CA SER A 542 -13.41 -31.25 5.71
C SER A 542 -13.11 -32.36 6.76
N ASP A 543 -12.39 -33.42 6.35
CA ASP A 543 -11.94 -34.51 7.22
C ASP A 543 -10.46 -34.38 7.65
N GLY A 544 -9.82 -33.24 7.39
CA GLY A 544 -8.44 -32.98 7.84
C GLY A 544 -7.34 -33.60 6.97
N GLN A 545 -7.68 -34.22 5.84
CA GLN A 545 -6.68 -34.57 4.80
C GLN A 545 -6.36 -33.35 3.94
N ARG A 546 -5.08 -32.96 3.93
CA ARG A 546 -4.52 -31.89 3.09
C ARG A 546 -4.12 -32.43 1.70
N GLY A 547 -4.32 -31.65 0.64
CA GLY A 547 -3.94 -32.01 -0.73
C GLY A 547 -2.44 -32.31 -0.88
N PHE A 548 -2.07 -33.04 -1.94
CA PHE A 548 -0.71 -33.56 -2.14
C PHE A 548 0.39 -32.49 -2.06
N ILE A 549 0.14 -31.29 -2.61
CA ILE A 549 1.14 -30.21 -2.60
C ILE A 549 1.28 -29.58 -1.20
N HIS A 550 0.20 -29.49 -0.41
CA HIS A 550 0.28 -29.05 0.98
C HIS A 550 1.04 -30.06 1.87
N GLN A 551 0.98 -31.35 1.57
CA GLN A 551 1.77 -32.36 2.29
C GLN A 551 3.27 -32.24 2.01
N MET A 552 3.67 -31.98 0.76
CA MET A 552 5.05 -31.60 0.44
C MET A 552 5.44 -30.28 1.13
N GLY A 553 4.45 -29.38 1.21
CA GLY A 553 4.43 -28.15 2.00
C GLY A 553 4.97 -28.36 3.41
N ASP A 554 4.23 -29.18 4.15
CA ASP A 554 4.43 -29.49 5.56
C ASP A 554 5.77 -30.18 5.83
N VAL A 555 6.29 -30.99 4.90
CA VAL A 555 7.61 -31.64 5.03
C VAL A 555 8.74 -30.60 5.00
N ILE A 556 8.65 -29.61 4.11
CA ILE A 556 9.64 -28.53 4.01
C ILE A 556 9.50 -27.58 5.20
N GLU A 557 8.27 -27.29 5.62
CA GLU A 557 7.99 -26.35 6.70
C GLU A 557 8.40 -26.89 8.08
N ASN A 558 8.15 -28.18 8.35
CA ASN A 558 8.51 -28.82 9.63
C ASN A 558 10.02 -29.02 9.82
N VAL A 559 10.81 -28.96 8.75
CA VAL A 559 12.27 -29.12 8.84
C VAL A 559 12.98 -27.77 9.03
N PHE A 560 12.37 -26.64 8.65
CA PHE A 560 13.16 -25.41 8.44
C PHE A 560 12.63 -24.08 9.04
N ARG A 561 11.50 -24.02 9.77
CA ARG A 561 11.07 -22.75 10.44
C ARG A 561 10.58 -22.90 11.88
N PRO A 562 11.29 -22.30 12.87
CA PRO A 562 10.75 -22.12 14.24
C PRO A 562 9.98 -20.79 14.42
N THR A 563 10.10 -19.81 13.51
CA THR A 563 9.86 -18.39 13.87
C THR A 563 8.48 -17.80 13.49
N VAL A 564 7.69 -18.46 12.62
CA VAL A 564 6.41 -17.89 12.10
C VAL A 564 5.19 -18.26 12.95
N LYS A 565 5.27 -19.34 13.73
CA LYS A 565 4.17 -19.91 14.55
C LYS A 565 3.51 -18.94 15.55
N ARG A 566 4.15 -17.82 15.92
CA ARG A 566 3.62 -16.90 16.93
C ARG A 566 2.44 -16.05 16.42
N GLN A 567 2.41 -15.70 15.14
CA GLN A 567 1.41 -14.78 14.56
C GLN A 567 0.09 -15.49 14.18
N GLU A 568 0.15 -16.70 13.63
CA GLU A 568 -1.05 -17.53 13.42
C GLU A 568 -1.71 -17.94 14.74
N MET A 569 -0.89 -18.31 15.74
CA MET A 569 -1.41 -18.53 17.09
C MET A 569 -2.12 -17.29 17.63
N LEU A 570 -1.68 -16.08 17.28
CA LEU A 570 -2.30 -14.82 17.70
C LEU A 570 -3.64 -14.58 17.03
N LEU A 571 -3.72 -14.72 15.70
CA LEU A 571 -4.98 -14.56 14.97
C LEU A 571 -6.00 -15.61 15.42
N GLN A 572 -5.57 -16.86 15.58
CA GLN A 572 -6.41 -17.95 16.06
C GLN A 572 -6.86 -17.73 17.51
N GLN A 573 -6.00 -17.20 18.38
CA GLN A 573 -6.37 -16.82 19.76
C GLN A 573 -7.38 -15.68 19.78
N ILE A 574 -7.24 -14.69 18.90
CA ILE A 574 -8.17 -13.57 18.76
C ILE A 574 -9.53 -14.07 18.26
N ILE A 575 -9.56 -14.88 17.19
CA ILE A 575 -10.79 -15.48 16.66
C ILE A 575 -11.47 -16.34 17.73
N THR A 576 -10.73 -17.19 18.43
CA THR A 576 -11.27 -18.04 19.50
C THR A 576 -11.82 -17.22 20.68
N LYS A 577 -11.20 -16.08 21.01
CA LYS A 577 -11.72 -15.14 22.03
C LYS A 577 -13.00 -14.47 21.55
N LEU A 578 -13.05 -14.00 20.31
CA LEU A 578 -14.22 -13.36 19.71
C LEU A 578 -15.41 -14.33 19.61
N ASP A 579 -15.16 -15.60 19.26
CA ASP A 579 -16.22 -16.62 19.22
C ASP A 579 -16.77 -16.92 20.62
N ARG A 580 -15.90 -16.92 21.65
CA ARG A 580 -16.33 -17.07 23.06
C ARG A 580 -17.11 -15.86 23.56
N GLU A 581 -16.71 -14.64 23.18
CA GLU A 581 -17.42 -13.41 23.53
C GLU A 581 -18.78 -13.30 22.84
N ASN A 582 -18.88 -13.61 21.54
CA ASN A 582 -20.16 -13.67 20.83
C ASN A 582 -21.12 -14.70 21.45
N SER A 583 -20.62 -15.87 21.84
CA SER A 583 -21.43 -16.90 22.53
C SER A 583 -21.89 -16.43 23.91
N ASN A 584 -21.05 -15.69 24.64
CA ASN A 584 -21.39 -15.15 25.96
C ASN A 584 -22.31 -13.92 25.89
N HIS A 585 -22.32 -13.17 24.78
CA HIS A 585 -23.17 -11.99 24.60
C HIS A 585 -24.65 -12.36 24.39
N GLU A 586 -24.94 -13.55 23.85
CA GLU A 586 -26.30 -14.10 23.83
C GLU A 586 -26.79 -14.50 25.22
N VAL A 587 -25.88 -14.88 26.14
CA VAL A 587 -26.21 -15.35 27.49
C VAL A 587 -26.25 -14.23 28.53
N LYS A 588 -25.49 -13.14 28.35
CA LYS A 588 -25.39 -12.03 29.33
C LYS A 588 -26.54 -11.01 29.29
N LYS A 589 -27.52 -11.15 28.39
CA LYS A 589 -28.64 -10.21 28.25
C LYS A 589 -29.68 -10.26 29.39
N LEU A 590 -29.39 -10.95 30.49
CA LEU A 590 -30.32 -11.13 31.61
C LEU A 590 -29.94 -10.45 32.93
N ASN A 591 -28.68 -10.07 33.19
CA ASN A 591 -28.31 -9.58 34.53
C ASN A 591 -27.47 -8.29 34.49
N ASP A 592 -28.08 -7.26 35.08
CA ASP A 592 -27.49 -6.21 35.93
C ASP A 592 -27.34 -4.76 35.43
N ILE A 593 -27.57 -3.90 36.43
CA ILE A 593 -28.05 -2.50 36.46
C ILE A 593 -26.98 -1.58 37.08
N ASN A 594 -26.98 -0.30 36.65
CA ASN A 594 -26.44 0.95 37.24
C ASN A 594 -25.06 0.98 37.90
N ILE A 595 -24.16 1.86 37.41
CA ILE A 595 -23.45 2.89 38.21
C ILE A 595 -23.16 4.12 37.32
N HIS A 596 -23.48 5.33 37.82
CA HIS A 596 -23.12 6.63 37.24
C HIS A 596 -21.79 7.13 37.82
N GLU A 597 -20.89 7.69 37.00
CA GLU A 597 -20.05 8.84 37.40
C GLU A 597 -19.46 9.61 36.20
N THR A 598 -19.21 10.90 36.43
CA THR A 598 -19.17 12.00 35.46
C THR A 598 -17.75 12.31 34.96
N LEU A 599 -17.55 12.45 33.64
CA LEU A 599 -16.29 12.92 33.04
C LEU A 599 -16.47 14.28 32.36
N ASN A 600 -15.73 15.27 32.86
CA ASN A 600 -15.68 16.65 32.38
C ASN A 600 -15.24 16.72 30.91
N THR A 601 -16.07 17.37 30.11
CA THR A 601 -15.97 17.51 28.65
C THR A 601 -15.68 18.96 28.29
N ASP A 602 -14.41 19.28 28.05
CA ASP A 602 -14.07 20.46 27.24
C ASP A 602 -13.85 20.00 25.79
N LEU A 603 -14.80 20.39 24.90
CA LEU A 603 -14.81 20.36 23.41
C LEU A 603 -15.92 19.56 22.71
N LEU A 604 -16.97 19.12 23.40
CA LEU A 604 -18.25 18.75 22.76
C LEU A 604 -19.22 19.93 22.91
N ILE A 605 -19.60 20.56 21.81
CA ILE A 605 -20.72 21.52 21.82
C ILE A 605 -22.00 20.68 21.78
N VAL A 606 -22.65 20.57 22.93
CA VAL A 606 -24.12 20.44 22.99
C VAL A 606 -24.66 21.73 22.36
N PRO A 607 -25.57 21.68 21.38
CA PRO A 607 -26.11 22.90 20.78
C PRO A 607 -26.71 23.79 21.88
N SER A 608 -26.26 25.03 21.98
CA SER A 608 -26.98 26.08 22.71
C SER A 608 -28.32 26.31 22.00
N GLU A 609 -29.38 26.55 22.77
CA GLU A 609 -30.78 26.74 22.32
C GLU A 609 -31.01 27.83 21.25
N THR A 610 -29.97 28.56 20.85
CA THR A 610 -30.05 29.70 19.92
C THR A 610 -29.83 29.36 18.44
N ASP A 611 -29.52 28.11 18.07
CA ASP A 611 -29.23 27.72 16.67
C ASP A 611 -30.34 26.88 15.99
N LEU A 612 -31.54 26.83 16.57
CA LEU A 612 -32.71 26.18 15.95
C LEU A 612 -33.45 27.18 15.05
N PRO A 613 -33.88 26.80 13.84
CA PRO A 613 -34.75 27.63 13.01
C PRO A 613 -36.06 27.94 13.75
N ASP A 614 -36.45 29.21 13.74
CA ASP A 614 -37.63 29.76 14.41
C ASP A 614 -38.93 29.05 14.01
N ASN A 615 -39.29 28.02 14.75
CA ASN A 615 -40.65 27.62 15.07
C ASN A 615 -40.56 26.40 15.97
N TYR A 616 -40.60 26.58 17.28
CA TYR A 616 -41.34 25.76 18.24
C TYR A 616 -41.02 26.28 19.65
N SER A 617 -42.06 26.82 20.29
CA SER A 617 -42.01 27.36 21.64
C SER A 617 -41.60 26.31 22.68
N SER A 618 -40.71 26.77 23.57
CA SER A 618 -40.26 26.16 24.82
C SER A 618 -41.37 25.70 25.75
N ASN A 619 -41.18 24.50 26.32
CA ASN A 619 -41.51 24.06 27.69
C ASN A 619 -41.98 22.60 27.70
N THR A 620 -41.09 21.62 27.89
CA THR A 620 -41.44 20.41 28.67
C THR A 620 -40.21 19.62 29.11
N THR A 621 -40.05 19.50 30.43
CA THR A 621 -39.33 18.43 31.12
C THR A 621 -39.85 17.08 30.63
N LEU A 622 -39.00 16.20 30.07
CA LEU A 622 -39.44 14.86 29.63
C LEU A 622 -38.52 13.76 30.14
N THR A 623 -38.85 13.35 31.36
CA THR A 623 -38.87 11.95 31.78
C THR A 623 -39.49 11.07 30.68
N THR A 624 -38.87 9.91 30.48
CA THR A 624 -39.29 8.81 29.61
C THR A 624 -40.80 8.61 29.53
N SER A 625 -41.38 8.92 28.37
CA SER A 625 -42.58 8.24 27.86
C SER A 625 -42.45 8.08 26.34
N ILE A 626 -42.83 6.89 25.87
CA ILE A 626 -42.77 6.48 24.46
C ILE A 626 -43.72 7.37 23.66
N CYS A 627 -43.17 8.26 22.83
CA CYS A 627 -43.93 9.04 21.86
C CYS A 627 -43.21 8.95 20.50
N ASN A 628 -43.98 8.74 19.43
CA ASN A 628 -43.52 8.60 18.05
C ASN A 628 -42.66 9.80 17.63
N LYS A 629 -41.33 9.72 17.85
CA LYS A 629 -40.39 10.67 17.26
C LYS A 629 -40.32 10.40 15.76
N SER A 630 -40.64 11.40 14.95
CA SER A 630 -40.31 11.41 13.53
C SER A 630 -38.81 11.14 13.40
N ARG A 631 -38.43 10.02 12.76
CA ARG A 631 -37.03 9.64 12.61
C ARG A 631 -36.34 10.55 11.61
N ASN A 632 -35.21 11.13 11.98
CA ASN A 632 -34.36 11.89 11.08
C ASN A 632 -32.99 11.23 10.99
N ASN A 633 -32.60 10.85 9.77
CA ASN A 633 -31.34 10.15 9.50
C ASN A 633 -30.08 10.90 9.96
N MET A 634 -30.15 12.23 10.09
CA MET A 634 -29.05 13.08 10.55
C MET A 634 -29.06 13.37 12.05
N ILE A 635 -30.15 13.04 12.76
CA ILE A 635 -30.31 13.36 14.20
C ILE A 635 -30.39 12.09 15.05
N ASN A 636 -31.22 11.14 14.64
CA ASN A 636 -31.50 9.90 15.36
C ASN A 636 -31.76 8.74 14.37
N PRO A 637 -30.76 8.36 13.54
CA PRO A 637 -30.93 7.20 12.67
C PRO A 637 -31.06 5.93 13.50
N TYR A 638 -31.87 4.98 13.03
CA TYR A 638 -32.15 3.72 13.76
C TYR A 638 -30.89 2.99 14.23
N TRP A 639 -29.86 2.91 13.38
CA TRP A 639 -28.62 2.23 13.73
C TRP A 639 -27.91 2.82 14.95
N SER A 640 -28.09 4.12 15.26
CA SER A 640 -27.43 4.76 16.40
C SER A 640 -27.97 4.28 17.74
N GLU A 641 -29.19 3.74 17.78
CA GLU A 641 -29.86 3.24 18.97
C GLU A 641 -29.57 1.75 19.24
N LEU A 642 -28.80 1.09 18.38
CA LEU A 642 -28.46 -0.33 18.54
C LEU A 642 -27.57 -0.53 19.79
N SER A 643 -28.02 -1.41 20.68
CA SER A 643 -27.38 -1.66 21.98
C SER A 643 -26.01 -2.30 21.89
N TRP A 644 -25.76 -3.14 20.89
CA TRP A 644 -24.46 -3.79 20.67
C TRP A 644 -23.38 -2.81 20.18
N LEU A 645 -23.75 -1.61 19.74
CA LEU A 645 -22.81 -0.51 19.47
C LEU A 645 -22.46 0.29 20.74
N GLY A 646 -22.85 -0.22 21.92
CA GLY A 646 -22.73 0.44 23.21
C GLY A 646 -24.04 1.07 23.63
N SER A 647 -24.68 0.53 24.68
CA SER A 647 -25.96 1.02 25.23
C SER A 647 -25.86 2.38 25.92
N GLU A 648 -24.65 2.82 26.28
CA GLU A 648 -24.34 4.13 26.91
C GLU A 648 -23.58 5.08 25.98
N SER A 649 -23.39 4.72 24.71
CA SER A 649 -22.59 5.52 23.78
C SER A 649 -23.24 6.87 23.46
N VAL A 650 -22.43 7.93 23.59
CA VAL A 650 -22.86 9.30 23.30
C VAL A 650 -23.11 9.45 21.79
N ILE A 651 -24.28 9.97 21.43
CA ILE A 651 -24.56 10.42 20.06
C ILE A 651 -23.95 11.82 19.90
N GLY A 652 -22.96 11.93 19.02
CA GLY A 652 -22.33 13.18 18.65
C GLY A 652 -22.89 13.75 17.35
N TYR A 653 -22.64 15.04 17.11
CA TYR A 653 -23.08 15.75 15.90
C TYR A 653 -21.89 16.38 15.18
N LEU A 654 -21.96 16.42 13.84
CA LEU A 654 -21.00 17.17 13.03
C LEU A 654 -21.25 18.67 13.17
N ARG A 655 -20.17 19.46 13.07
CA ARG A 655 -20.28 20.92 12.98
C ARG A 655 -20.90 21.33 11.64
N THR A 656 -21.60 22.46 11.63
CA THR A 656 -22.30 22.97 10.44
C THR A 656 -21.37 23.13 9.23
N ASP A 657 -20.15 23.63 9.44
CA ASP A 657 -19.15 23.78 8.37
C ASP A 657 -18.67 22.44 7.81
N GLU A 658 -18.52 21.43 8.66
CA GLU A 658 -18.19 20.06 8.24
C GLU A 658 -19.35 19.42 7.47
N ILE A 659 -20.60 19.64 7.89
CA ILE A 659 -21.79 19.17 7.17
C ILE A 659 -21.83 19.80 5.76
N THR A 660 -21.64 21.12 5.66
CA THR A 660 -21.61 21.82 4.37
C THR A 660 -20.49 21.29 3.47
N PHE A 661 -19.29 21.06 4.02
CA PHE A 661 -18.18 20.45 3.29
C PHE A 661 -18.56 19.08 2.72
N TRP A 662 -19.12 18.20 3.55
CA TRP A 662 -19.51 16.85 3.11
C TRP A 662 -20.58 16.90 2.03
N GLN A 663 -21.60 17.76 2.18
CA GLN A 663 -22.64 17.92 1.17
C GLN A 663 -22.09 18.39 -0.18
N GLN A 664 -21.14 19.34 -0.18
CA GLN A 664 -20.47 19.81 -1.40
C GLN A 664 -19.57 18.74 -2.03
N LEU A 665 -18.81 18.01 -1.21
CA LEU A 665 -17.94 16.94 -1.71
C LEU A 665 -18.75 15.79 -2.31
N LEU A 666 -19.86 15.43 -1.66
CA LEU A 666 -20.81 14.44 -2.16
C LEU A 666 -21.36 14.88 -3.51
N SER A 667 -22.02 16.04 -3.57
CA SER A 667 -22.69 16.50 -4.79
C SER A 667 -21.75 16.58 -5.99
N LYS A 668 -20.48 16.98 -5.78
CA LYS A 668 -19.50 17.17 -6.85
C LYS A 668 -18.87 15.87 -7.34
N TYR A 669 -18.37 15.04 -6.43
CA TYR A 669 -17.52 13.90 -6.79
C TYR A 669 -18.12 12.55 -6.42
N LEU A 670 -18.80 12.47 -5.27
CA LEU A 670 -19.06 11.21 -4.59
C LEU A 670 -20.52 10.79 -4.57
N THR A 671 -21.43 11.51 -5.22
CA THR A 671 -22.81 11.04 -5.46
C THR A 671 -22.76 9.67 -6.14
N PRO A 672 -23.58 8.70 -5.68
CA PRO A 672 -23.78 7.45 -6.40
C PRO A 672 -24.07 7.73 -7.88
N LEU A 673 -23.46 6.96 -8.78
CA LEU A 673 -23.75 7.10 -10.20
C LEU A 673 -25.10 6.46 -10.46
N ASP A 674 -26.00 7.19 -11.11
CA ASP A 674 -27.22 6.60 -11.64
C ASP A 674 -26.82 5.53 -12.65
N LYS A 675 -27.38 4.33 -12.50
CA LYS A 675 -27.14 3.23 -13.43
C LYS A 675 -27.94 3.48 -14.70
N ASP A 676 -27.35 4.17 -15.66
CA ASP A 676 -27.89 4.17 -17.03
C ASP A 676 -27.60 2.82 -17.68
N ALA A 677 -28.66 2.02 -17.85
CA ALA A 677 -28.56 0.70 -18.45
C ALA A 677 -28.04 0.73 -19.90
N GLU A 678 -28.16 1.87 -20.61
CA GLU A 678 -27.58 2.04 -21.95
C GLU A 678 -26.06 2.31 -21.86
N GLU A 679 -25.64 3.22 -20.99
CA GLU A 679 -24.21 3.49 -20.76
C GLU A 679 -23.47 2.26 -20.22
N GLU A 680 -24.06 1.51 -19.28
CA GLU A 680 -23.48 0.26 -18.78
C GLU A 680 -23.31 -0.77 -19.90
N ARG A 681 -24.31 -0.91 -20.79
CA ARG A 681 -24.22 -1.79 -21.96
C ARG A 681 -23.15 -1.34 -22.94
N ARG A 682 -23.05 -0.03 -23.21
CA ARG A 682 -21.99 0.55 -24.04
C ARG A 682 -20.61 0.23 -23.47
N ILE A 683 -20.38 0.52 -22.18
CA ILE A 683 -19.09 0.26 -21.52
C ILE A 683 -18.75 -1.23 -21.52
N GLN A 684 -19.72 -2.12 -21.32
CA GLN A 684 -19.50 -3.56 -21.41
C GLN A 684 -19.04 -3.99 -22.82
N VAL A 685 -19.66 -3.43 -23.87
CA VAL A 685 -19.24 -3.67 -25.26
C VAL A 685 -17.83 -3.11 -25.52
N ASP A 686 -17.55 -1.89 -25.07
CA ASP A 686 -16.25 -1.24 -25.23
C ASP A 686 -15.13 -2.00 -24.49
N LEU A 687 -15.43 -2.55 -23.29
CA LEU A 687 -14.52 -3.41 -22.54
C LEU A 687 -14.23 -4.73 -23.26
N ILE A 688 -15.23 -5.32 -23.92
CA ILE A 688 -15.06 -6.52 -24.75
C ILE A 688 -14.20 -6.19 -25.98
N ASN A 689 -14.43 -5.04 -26.62
CA ASN A 689 -13.62 -4.58 -27.74
C ASN A 689 -12.18 -4.31 -27.33
N LEU A 690 -11.95 -3.66 -26.19
CA LEU A 690 -10.63 -3.44 -25.62
C LEU A 690 -9.92 -4.77 -25.34
N ARG A 691 -10.62 -5.74 -24.72
CA ARG A 691 -10.09 -7.10 -24.53
C ARG A 691 -9.69 -7.75 -25.84
N ASN A 692 -10.55 -7.70 -26.86
CA ASN A 692 -10.28 -8.33 -28.15
C ASN A 692 -9.07 -7.68 -28.83
N ASN A 693 -8.98 -6.35 -28.84
CA ASN A 693 -7.88 -5.62 -29.45
C ASN A 693 -6.56 -5.85 -28.71
N ALA A 694 -6.55 -5.70 -27.39
CA ALA A 694 -5.37 -5.92 -26.57
C ALA A 694 -4.91 -7.38 -26.62
N GLY A 695 -5.84 -8.33 -26.48
CA GLY A 695 -5.56 -9.76 -26.60
C GLY A 695 -5.02 -10.13 -27.97
N PHE A 696 -5.65 -9.65 -29.05
CA PHE A 696 -5.18 -9.89 -30.42
C PHE A 696 -3.76 -9.35 -30.63
N ALA A 697 -3.49 -8.10 -30.26
CA ALA A 697 -2.16 -7.52 -30.39
C ALA A 697 -1.12 -8.32 -29.58
N PHE A 698 -1.43 -8.68 -28.34
CA PHE A 698 -0.53 -9.45 -27.48
C PHE A 698 -0.21 -10.85 -28.05
N PHE A 699 -1.24 -11.62 -28.44
CA PHE A 699 -1.03 -12.96 -28.98
C PHE A 699 -0.39 -12.92 -30.38
N MET A 700 -0.70 -11.92 -31.20
CA MET A 700 -0.08 -11.73 -32.52
C MET A 700 1.40 -11.41 -32.39
N LEU A 701 1.80 -10.52 -31.49
CA LEU A 701 3.22 -10.21 -31.25
C LEU A 701 4.00 -11.45 -30.80
N ASN A 702 3.43 -12.27 -29.91
CA ASN A 702 4.03 -13.53 -29.51
C ASN A 702 4.10 -14.54 -30.66
N ALA A 703 3.06 -14.64 -31.49
CA ALA A 703 3.06 -15.53 -32.66
C ALA A 703 4.13 -15.12 -33.68
N ILE A 704 4.24 -13.81 -33.98
CA ILE A 704 5.29 -13.27 -34.85
C ILE A 704 6.67 -13.57 -34.27
N TRP A 705 6.87 -13.37 -32.97
CA TRP A 705 8.13 -13.69 -32.30
C TRP A 705 8.52 -15.17 -32.46
N ILE A 706 7.57 -16.08 -32.21
CA ILE A 706 7.80 -17.52 -32.37
C ILE A 706 8.11 -17.87 -33.83
N ILE A 707 7.35 -17.33 -34.79
CA ILE A 707 7.56 -17.57 -36.22
C ILE A 707 8.94 -17.07 -36.66
N LEU A 708 9.34 -15.87 -36.24
CA LEU A 708 10.66 -15.33 -36.55
C LEU A 708 11.76 -16.27 -36.05
N GLN A 709 11.68 -16.69 -34.78
CA GLN A 709 12.68 -17.59 -34.19
C GLN A 709 12.71 -18.96 -34.89
N PHE A 710 11.54 -19.52 -35.20
CA PHE A 710 11.43 -20.75 -35.99
C PHE A 710 12.10 -20.61 -37.36
N GLN A 711 11.83 -19.52 -38.09
CA GLN A 711 12.42 -19.29 -39.41
C GLN A 711 13.95 -19.16 -39.32
N PHE A 712 14.44 -18.42 -38.34
CA PHE A 712 15.87 -18.30 -38.12
C PHE A 712 16.52 -19.65 -37.76
N GLU A 713 15.88 -20.48 -36.91
CA GLU A 713 16.41 -21.81 -36.55
C GLU A 713 16.42 -22.73 -37.78
N TYR A 714 15.35 -22.70 -38.57
CA TYR A 714 15.25 -23.48 -39.80
C TYR A 714 16.28 -23.06 -40.85
N ILE A 715 16.45 -21.76 -41.10
CA ILE A 715 17.47 -21.24 -42.04
C ILE A 715 18.88 -21.63 -41.58
N ALA A 716 19.14 -21.57 -40.27
CA ALA A 716 20.44 -21.92 -39.71
C ALA A 716 20.82 -23.39 -39.94
N THR A 717 19.85 -24.30 -40.08
CA THR A 717 20.12 -25.70 -40.49
C THR A 717 20.58 -25.83 -41.94
N LYS A 718 20.22 -24.89 -42.82
CA LYS A 718 20.56 -24.91 -44.25
C LYS A 718 21.80 -24.07 -44.58
N PHE A 719 21.96 -22.93 -43.91
CA PHE A 719 23.01 -21.96 -44.16
C PHE A 719 23.82 -21.71 -42.89
N THR A 720 24.84 -22.53 -42.65
CA THR A 720 25.68 -22.41 -41.44
C THR A 720 26.61 -21.19 -41.44
N GLU A 721 26.65 -20.42 -42.53
CA GLU A 721 27.36 -19.14 -42.67
C GLU A 721 26.64 -17.97 -41.96
N LEU A 722 25.32 -18.09 -41.72
CA LEU A 722 24.55 -17.11 -40.95
C LEU A 722 24.73 -17.26 -39.43
N MET A 723 25.42 -18.31 -38.98
CA MET A 723 25.74 -18.49 -37.56
C MET A 723 27.10 -17.86 -37.26
N ILE A 724 27.19 -17.17 -36.13
CA ILE A 724 28.44 -16.58 -35.65
C ILE A 724 29.25 -17.71 -35.00
N ASP A 725 30.46 -17.96 -35.50
CA ASP A 725 31.42 -18.84 -34.85
C ASP A 725 32.13 -18.08 -33.73
N ILE A 726 31.59 -18.16 -32.51
CA ILE A 726 32.19 -17.53 -31.33
C ILE A 726 33.54 -18.20 -31.00
N GLY A 727 33.68 -19.47 -31.36
CA GLY A 727 34.89 -20.23 -31.13
C GLY A 727 36.12 -19.63 -31.83
N GLN A 728 35.96 -19.04 -33.02
CA GLN A 728 37.05 -18.33 -33.71
C GLN A 728 37.64 -17.17 -32.90
N LEU A 729 36.83 -16.47 -32.09
CA LEU A 729 37.32 -15.38 -31.22
C LEU A 729 38.23 -15.87 -30.10
N PHE A 730 38.13 -17.14 -29.71
CA PHE A 730 38.89 -17.75 -28.61
C PHE A 730 39.88 -18.83 -29.10
N GLY A 731 40.13 -18.91 -30.41
CA GLY A 731 41.05 -19.89 -31.00
C GLY A 731 40.58 -21.34 -30.90
N GLN A 732 39.28 -21.58 -30.67
CA GLN A 732 38.66 -22.91 -30.63
C GLN A 732 37.63 -23.03 -31.76
N SER A 733 37.89 -23.79 -32.81
CA SER A 733 36.91 -23.95 -33.90
C SER A 733 35.71 -24.82 -33.48
N GLY A 734 34.47 -24.33 -33.66
CA GLY A 734 33.27 -25.19 -33.64
C GLY A 734 32.02 -24.71 -32.90
N THR A 735 32.03 -23.56 -32.21
CA THR A 735 30.84 -23.10 -31.45
C THR A 735 30.05 -22.05 -32.24
N LYS A 736 29.20 -22.55 -33.15
CA LYS A 736 28.30 -21.71 -33.96
C LYS A 736 27.04 -21.35 -33.19
N VAL A 737 26.75 -20.05 -33.07
CA VAL A 737 25.58 -19.51 -32.36
C VAL A 737 24.72 -18.66 -33.27
N GLN A 738 23.42 -18.73 -33.08
CA GLN A 738 22.43 -17.92 -33.79
C GLN A 738 22.47 -16.45 -33.31
N LEU A 739 22.65 -15.52 -34.26
CA LEU A 739 22.77 -14.08 -33.98
C LEU A 739 21.58 -13.52 -33.19
N LEU A 740 20.34 -13.82 -33.60
CA LEU A 740 19.14 -13.27 -32.95
C LEU A 740 19.00 -13.76 -31.50
N GLY A 741 19.22 -15.06 -31.26
CA GLY A 741 19.23 -15.63 -29.91
C GLY A 741 20.36 -15.05 -29.04
N LEU A 742 21.55 -14.85 -29.61
CA LEU A 742 22.68 -14.23 -28.93
C LEU A 742 22.40 -12.78 -28.53
N LEU A 743 21.86 -11.97 -29.44
CA LEU A 743 21.48 -10.58 -29.16
C LEU A 743 20.44 -10.51 -28.03
N PHE A 744 19.45 -11.41 -28.06
CA PHE A 744 18.43 -11.50 -27.03
C PHE A 744 19.01 -11.90 -25.66
N MET A 745 19.93 -12.88 -25.63
CA MET A 745 20.63 -13.27 -24.40
C MET A 745 21.50 -12.14 -23.84
N ILE A 746 22.30 -11.47 -24.69
CA ILE A 746 23.12 -10.32 -24.28
C ILE A 746 22.22 -9.22 -23.71
N PHE A 747 21.07 -8.98 -24.33
CA PHE A 747 20.11 -8.00 -23.87
C PHE A 747 19.55 -8.33 -22.48
N PHE A 748 19.05 -9.54 -22.25
CA PHE A 748 18.54 -9.92 -20.92
C PHE A 748 19.66 -9.93 -19.88
N ALA A 749 20.85 -10.42 -20.25
CA ALA A 749 22.02 -10.39 -19.40
C ALA A 749 22.37 -8.95 -19.01
N SER A 750 22.31 -7.99 -19.94
CA SER A 750 22.55 -6.58 -19.65
C SER A 750 21.51 -6.00 -18.67
N CYS A 751 20.23 -6.35 -18.82
CA CYS A 751 19.18 -5.94 -17.89
C CYS A 751 19.45 -6.50 -16.49
N MET A 752 19.83 -7.78 -16.39
CA MET A 752 20.19 -8.42 -15.13
C MET A 752 21.43 -7.81 -14.47
N VAL A 753 22.46 -7.49 -15.25
CA VAL A 753 23.67 -6.81 -14.75
C VAL A 753 23.34 -5.41 -14.26
N ILE A 754 22.52 -4.65 -14.98
CA ILE A 754 22.03 -3.34 -14.55
C ILE A 754 21.27 -3.47 -13.23
N GLN A 755 20.32 -4.40 -13.14
CA GLN A 755 19.55 -4.63 -11.91
C GLN A 755 20.42 -5.06 -10.75
N PHE A 756 21.38 -5.96 -10.96
CA PHE A 756 22.28 -6.42 -9.92
C PHE A 756 23.20 -5.28 -9.43
N THR A 757 23.80 -4.51 -10.35
CA THR A 757 24.67 -3.38 -10.01
C THR A 757 23.91 -2.30 -9.25
N THR A 758 22.69 -1.96 -9.72
CA THR A 758 21.83 -0.99 -9.04
C THR A 758 21.35 -1.49 -7.69
N MET A 759 21.08 -2.79 -7.53
CA MET A 759 20.80 -3.41 -6.24
C MET A 759 21.98 -3.22 -5.26
N LEU A 760 23.22 -3.43 -5.68
CA LEU A 760 24.40 -3.18 -4.83
C LEU A 760 24.46 -1.71 -4.38
N LEU A 761 24.27 -0.77 -5.29
CA LEU A 761 24.23 0.68 -4.98
C LEU A 761 23.06 1.04 -4.06
N HIS A 762 21.92 0.39 -4.24
CA HIS A 762 20.75 0.56 -3.38
C HIS A 762 20.99 0.01 -1.98
N ARG A 763 21.63 -1.16 -1.87
CA ARG A 763 21.97 -1.79 -0.60
C ARG A 763 22.99 -0.97 0.17
N TRP A 764 24.00 -0.44 -0.49
CA TRP A 764 24.96 0.50 0.10
C TRP A 764 24.26 1.75 0.63
N GLY A 765 23.35 2.35 -0.14
CA GLY A 765 22.55 3.49 0.33
C GLY A 765 21.67 3.16 1.53
N THR A 766 21.07 1.96 1.55
CA THR A 766 20.28 1.47 2.70
C THR A 766 21.16 1.28 3.93
N PHE A 767 22.36 0.74 3.78
CA PHE A 767 23.32 0.58 4.86
C PHE A 767 23.73 1.92 5.45
N ILE A 768 24.08 2.91 4.62
CA ILE A 768 24.40 4.28 5.09
C ILE A 768 23.22 4.89 5.84
N GLU A 769 22.00 4.72 5.33
CA GLU A 769 20.81 5.24 6.00
C GLU A 769 20.59 4.61 7.37
N ILE A 770 20.69 3.28 7.47
CA ILE A 770 20.56 2.57 8.75
C ILE A 770 21.70 3.00 9.69
N LEU A 771 22.92 3.13 9.20
CA LEU A 771 24.05 3.58 10.01
C LEU A 771 23.82 5.01 10.55
N ALA A 772 23.27 5.90 9.73
CA ALA A 772 22.94 7.27 10.11
C ALA A 772 21.75 7.35 11.08
N SER A 773 20.79 6.40 11.02
CA SER A 773 19.63 6.37 11.93
C SER A 773 19.84 5.53 13.19
N THR A 774 20.85 4.66 13.21
CA THR A 774 21.14 3.80 14.37
C THR A 774 21.92 4.58 15.42
N LYS A 775 21.31 4.79 16.58
CA LYS A 775 22.01 5.33 17.75
C LYS A 775 22.89 4.24 18.37
N LEU A 776 24.21 4.40 18.35
CA LEU A 776 25.17 3.38 18.80
C LEU A 776 25.37 3.32 20.33
N PHE A 777 24.93 4.33 21.07
CA PHE A 777 25.16 4.44 22.52
C PHE A 777 23.93 4.93 23.29
N GLU A 778 22.95 4.06 23.51
CA GLU A 778 21.90 4.31 24.53
C GLU A 778 21.90 3.16 25.56
N LYS A 779 22.33 3.46 26.80
CA LYS A 779 22.08 2.61 27.97
C LYS A 779 20.56 2.60 28.22
N HIS A 780 19.84 1.67 27.59
CA HIS A 780 18.40 1.50 27.80
C HIS A 780 18.14 0.95 29.21
N ARG A 781 17.70 1.79 30.14
CA ARG A 781 17.10 1.35 31.40
C ARG A 781 15.58 1.42 31.22
N LYS A 782 14.94 0.31 30.83
CA LYS A 782 13.48 0.27 30.61
C LYS A 782 12.72 0.75 31.85
N TYR A 783 12.16 1.96 31.84
CA TYR A 783 11.21 2.39 32.86
C TYR A 783 9.79 1.92 32.50
N LYS A 784 9.17 1.08 33.35
CA LYS A 784 7.76 0.70 33.21
C LYS A 784 6.91 1.75 33.94
N LEU A 785 6.21 2.60 33.18
CA LEU A 785 5.13 3.42 33.74
C LEU A 785 4.07 2.51 34.38
N LYS A 786 3.80 2.70 35.67
CA LYS A 786 2.73 1.96 36.36
C LYS A 786 1.37 2.37 35.78
N PRO A 787 0.46 1.43 35.49
CA PRO A 787 -0.88 1.76 35.00
C PRO A 787 -1.59 2.67 36.02
N GLY A 788 -2.08 3.84 35.58
CA GLY A 788 -2.79 4.80 36.43
C GLY A 788 -1.93 5.90 37.07
N SER A 789 -0.66 6.05 36.72
CA SER A 789 0.16 7.19 37.17
C SER A 789 -0.23 8.47 36.43
N ASP A 790 -0.82 9.42 37.16
CA ASP A 790 -1.13 10.76 36.64
C ASP A 790 0.17 11.56 36.51
N ILE A 791 0.52 11.97 35.29
CA ILE A 791 1.77 12.66 34.97
C ILE A 791 1.84 14.04 35.68
N ALA A 792 0.68 14.56 36.12
CA ALA A 792 0.61 15.77 36.94
C ALA A 792 1.27 15.62 38.33
N GLY A 793 1.47 14.39 38.82
CA GLY A 793 2.11 14.10 40.12
C GLY A 793 3.57 13.63 40.04
N MET A 794 4.19 13.64 38.85
CA MET A 794 5.57 13.19 38.68
C MET A 794 6.56 14.14 39.35
N THR A 795 7.53 13.57 40.06
CA THR A 795 8.63 14.31 40.68
C THR A 795 9.58 14.87 39.61
N SER A 796 10.32 15.93 39.94
CA SER A 796 11.28 16.57 39.03
C SER A 796 12.37 15.61 38.51
N GLN A 797 12.67 14.54 39.25
CA GLN A 797 13.60 13.49 38.83
C GLN A 797 12.98 12.57 37.76
N GLU A 798 11.74 12.12 37.93
CA GLU A 798 11.03 11.28 36.94
C GLU A 798 10.82 12.02 35.63
N VAL A 799 10.54 13.32 35.72
CA VAL A 799 10.46 14.23 34.57
C VAL A 799 11.80 14.35 33.83
N ALA A 800 12.91 14.51 34.56
CA ALA A 800 14.24 14.58 33.96
C ALA A 800 14.66 13.24 33.31
N GLU A 801 14.16 12.12 33.82
CA GLU A 801 14.41 10.78 33.27
C GLU A 801 13.61 10.54 31.98
N VAL A 802 12.32 10.93 31.93
CA VAL A 802 11.49 10.90 30.71
C VAL A 802 12.06 11.81 29.62
N LEU A 803 12.59 12.99 29.99
CA LEU A 803 13.23 13.90 29.05
C LEU A 803 14.55 13.37 28.48
N ARG A 804 15.32 12.60 29.27
CA ARG A 804 16.51 11.90 28.77
C ARG A 804 16.14 10.76 27.81
N GLU A 805 15.06 10.02 28.05
CA GLU A 805 14.65 8.92 27.17
C GLU A 805 14.05 9.39 25.84
N LEU A 806 13.47 10.60 25.77
CA LEU A 806 12.88 11.13 24.53
C LEU A 806 13.87 11.89 23.64
N ASP A 807 15.13 12.05 24.07
CA ASP A 807 16.20 12.75 23.34
C ASP A 807 15.80 14.17 22.87
N ILE A 808 14.99 14.88 23.67
CA ILE A 808 14.48 16.21 23.32
C ILE A 808 15.51 17.27 23.73
N GLN A 809 16.11 17.97 22.76
CA GLN A 809 16.97 19.13 23.02
C GLN A 809 16.15 20.33 23.53
N LEU A 810 16.61 20.94 24.62
CA LEU A 810 16.05 22.18 25.18
C LEU A 810 16.38 23.38 24.28
N VAL A 811 15.54 23.67 23.28
CA VAL A 811 15.54 24.98 22.63
C VAL A 811 14.67 25.92 23.47
N VAL A 812 15.29 26.65 24.40
CA VAL A 812 14.61 27.71 25.14
C VAL A 812 14.55 28.95 24.24
N PRO A 813 13.37 29.41 23.78
CA PRO A 813 13.28 30.68 23.05
C PRO A 813 13.64 31.83 24.01
N PRO A 814 14.37 32.87 23.53
CA PRO A 814 14.74 34.00 24.36
C PRO A 814 13.47 34.74 24.80
N VAL A 815 13.28 34.85 26.12
CA VAL A 815 12.16 35.58 26.71
C VAL A 815 12.40 37.08 26.51
N THR A 816 11.77 37.67 25.49
CA THR A 816 11.65 39.13 25.39
C THR A 816 10.65 39.62 26.46
N LYS A 817 11.16 40.15 27.57
CA LYS A 817 10.41 41.01 28.51
C LYS A 817 10.42 42.45 27.99
N VAL A 818 9.28 43.15 27.92
CA VAL A 818 8.77 44.16 28.89
C VAL A 818 7.30 44.52 28.50
N PRO A 819 6.42 45.04 29.40
CA PRO A 819 6.48 46.46 29.77
C PRO A 819 6.43 46.75 31.28
N LYS A 820 6.98 47.93 31.58
CA LYS A 820 7.28 48.54 32.88
C LYS A 820 6.05 48.75 33.75
N GLN A 821 6.19 48.53 35.05
CA GLN A 821 5.62 49.41 36.08
C GLN A 821 6.62 49.63 37.21
N SER A 822 6.71 50.90 37.60
CA SER A 822 7.64 51.54 38.52
C SER A 822 7.17 51.48 39.97
N VAL A 823 8.04 51.06 40.90
CA VAL A 823 8.11 51.59 42.29
C VAL A 823 9.56 51.50 42.79
N THR A 824 9.92 52.46 43.62
CA THR A 824 11.23 53.03 43.94
C THR A 824 11.83 52.47 45.26
N PHE A 825 13.15 52.22 45.26
CA PHE A 825 14.16 52.25 46.35
C PHE A 825 14.00 51.44 47.67
N GLN A 826 15.02 50.64 48.01
CA GLN A 826 16.07 51.00 49.00
C GLN A 826 17.24 49.98 48.99
N MET A 827 18.46 50.48 49.21
CA MET A 827 19.73 49.75 49.34
C MET A 827 19.89 49.13 50.73
N GLU A 828 20.60 48.01 50.85
CA GLU A 828 21.87 47.91 51.60
C GLU A 828 22.60 46.56 51.36
N PRO A 829 23.95 46.50 51.47
CA PRO A 829 24.78 45.34 51.15
C PRO A 829 25.42 44.68 52.39
N VAL A 830 25.65 43.36 52.35
CA VAL A 830 26.55 42.62 53.27
C VAL A 830 27.14 41.44 52.46
N ILE A 831 28.37 41.54 51.94
CA ILE A 831 29.68 41.11 52.49
C ILE A 831 29.79 39.60 52.81
N ASN A 832 30.67 38.96 52.03
CA ASN A 832 31.56 37.80 52.25
C ASN A 832 31.21 36.71 53.27
N GLU A 833 31.35 35.45 52.83
CA GLU A 833 32.39 34.59 53.41
C GLU A 833 32.82 33.47 52.45
N GLN A 834 34.15 33.35 52.31
CA GLN A 834 34.88 32.24 51.71
C GLN A 834 34.70 30.97 52.54
N LEU A 835 34.85 29.81 51.91
CA LEU A 835 35.63 28.70 52.48
C LEU A 835 36.01 27.70 51.37
N ASP A 836 37.30 27.73 51.02
CA ASP A 836 38.07 26.61 50.49
C ASP A 836 37.86 25.36 51.35
N ILE A 837 38.06 24.17 50.77
CA ILE A 837 38.94 23.11 51.30
C ILE A 837 38.97 21.91 50.31
N GLN A 838 40.17 21.77 49.71
CA GLN A 838 40.99 20.56 49.54
C GLN A 838 40.53 19.40 48.63
N SER A 839 41.24 19.31 47.50
CA SER A 839 41.82 18.08 46.92
C SER A 839 42.89 17.45 47.83
N PRO A 840 43.11 16.14 47.70
CA PRO A 840 44.42 15.61 47.25
C PRO A 840 44.19 14.44 46.25
N ASP A 841 44.91 14.17 45.16
CA ASP A 841 46.34 14.19 44.75
C ASP A 841 46.65 12.77 44.22
N TYR A 842 47.62 12.72 43.28
CA TYR A 842 48.41 11.57 42.78
C TYR A 842 47.77 10.68 41.69
N ASP A 843 48.41 10.34 40.57
CA ASP A 843 49.83 10.37 40.15
C ASP A 843 49.97 10.59 38.62
N GLU A 844 51.03 11.30 38.23
CA GLU A 844 51.62 11.39 36.88
C GLU A 844 52.61 10.23 36.65
N ASP A 845 52.86 9.89 35.37
CA ASP A 845 54.11 9.39 34.76
C ASP A 845 53.80 9.25 33.24
N GLU A 846 54.22 10.18 32.35
CA GLU A 846 55.49 10.23 31.57
C GLU A 846 55.78 8.91 30.79
N ASP A 847 56.18 8.80 29.52
CA ASP A 847 56.58 9.63 28.37
C ASP A 847 56.50 8.68 27.13
N GLU A 848 56.35 9.07 25.86
CA GLU A 848 57.36 9.53 24.87
C GLU A 848 56.59 9.73 23.52
N THR A 849 56.55 10.92 22.89
CA THR A 849 57.41 11.45 21.77
C THR A 849 57.56 10.50 20.56
N ASP A 850 57.56 10.85 19.27
CA ASP A 850 57.47 12.04 18.40
C ASP A 850 57.12 11.46 16.98
N ASP A 851 56.42 12.12 16.05
CA ASP A 851 56.92 13.07 15.03
C ASP A 851 55.66 13.70 14.36
N PHE A 852 55.45 15.03 14.28
CA PHE A 852 55.98 16.00 13.30
C PHE A 852 55.78 15.56 11.82
N GLU A 853 55.23 16.32 10.86
CA GLU A 853 55.15 17.78 10.65
C GLU A 853 54.23 18.09 9.43
N ASP A 854 53.48 19.20 9.49
CA ASP A 854 53.11 20.19 8.44
C ASP A 854 52.46 19.77 7.09
N VAL A 855 51.47 20.49 6.54
CA VAL A 855 51.59 21.87 6.01
C VAL A 855 50.29 22.68 6.11
N TYR A 856 50.44 23.89 6.65
CA TYR A 856 49.51 25.04 6.63
C TYR A 856 49.31 25.65 5.24
N THR A 857 48.15 26.26 4.95
CA THR A 857 47.94 27.74 4.85
C THR A 857 46.65 28.12 4.11
N GLU A 858 45.79 28.89 4.78
CA GLU A 858 44.75 29.82 4.27
C GLU A 858 45.40 31.11 3.66
N PRO A 859 44.73 32.26 3.34
CA PRO A 859 43.32 32.66 2.99
C PRO A 859 43.35 33.61 1.73
N PRO A 860 42.63 34.76 1.52
CA PRO A 860 41.26 35.26 1.87
C PRO A 860 40.45 35.95 0.69
N ILE A 861 39.15 36.26 0.95
CA ILE A 861 38.34 37.49 0.64
C ILE A 861 38.19 38.01 -0.83
N ASP A 862 36.95 38.27 -1.31
CA ASP A 862 36.42 39.64 -1.55
C ASP A 862 34.93 39.79 -1.98
N TYR A 863 34.38 40.97 -1.66
CA TYR A 863 33.01 41.48 -1.76
C TYR A 863 32.80 42.41 -3.00
N PHE A 864 31.55 42.90 -3.17
CA PHE A 864 31.02 43.98 -4.07
C PHE A 864 30.57 43.52 -5.49
N ASP A 865 29.51 44.02 -6.14
CA ASP A 865 28.58 45.14 -5.91
C ASP A 865 27.30 44.98 -6.76
N HIS A 866 26.23 45.70 -6.40
CA HIS A 866 24.94 45.84 -7.11
C HIS A 866 25.03 46.86 -8.27
N PRO A 867 24.10 46.94 -9.28
CA PRO A 867 22.82 47.64 -9.06
C PRO A 867 21.58 47.24 -9.92
N VAL A 868 20.44 47.65 -9.37
CA VAL A 868 19.07 47.97 -9.85
C VAL A 868 18.86 48.34 -11.34
N VAL A 869 17.73 47.87 -11.96
CA VAL A 869 16.66 48.56 -12.76
C VAL A 869 15.58 47.48 -13.08
N GLN A 870 14.34 47.45 -12.55
CA GLN A 870 13.11 48.24 -12.75
C GLN A 870 12.35 47.99 -14.09
N GLU A 871 11.07 47.57 -13.94
CA GLU A 871 9.91 47.69 -14.85
C GLU A 871 9.87 46.95 -16.21
N ALA A 872 8.87 46.06 -16.38
CA ALA A 872 7.70 46.30 -17.23
C ALA A 872 6.67 45.16 -17.11
N ALA A 873 5.42 45.56 -16.94
CA ALA A 873 4.23 44.74 -16.98
C ALA A 873 3.62 44.69 -18.40
N ASP A 874 2.77 43.69 -18.61
CA ASP A 874 1.66 43.61 -19.55
C ASP A 874 1.88 43.41 -21.07
N GLU A 875 0.88 42.70 -21.61
CA GLU A 875 0.58 42.31 -23.01
C GLU A 875 1.33 41.06 -23.53
N SER A 876 0.68 39.96 -23.90
CA SER A 876 -0.52 39.86 -24.74
C SER A 876 -1.09 38.43 -24.77
N ARG A 877 -2.43 38.37 -24.77
CA ARG A 877 -3.25 37.21 -25.16
C ARG A 877 -3.15 36.93 -26.67
N LEU A 878 -3.55 35.71 -27.03
CA LEU A 878 -4.08 35.25 -28.33
C LEU A 878 -3.07 35.03 -29.47
N ARG A 879 -2.92 33.76 -29.88
CA ARG A 879 -3.51 33.25 -31.14
C ARG A 879 -3.39 31.71 -31.27
N MET A 880 -4.49 31.14 -31.76
CA MET A 880 -4.64 29.79 -32.29
C MET A 880 -3.63 29.51 -33.41
N THR A 881 -3.09 28.28 -33.44
CA THR A 881 -3.28 27.27 -34.51
C THR A 881 -2.79 25.93 -34.00
#